data_AF-A0A8S0QSY7-F1
#
_entry.id   AF-A0A8S0QSY7-F1
#
_cell.length_a   1.000
_cell.length_b   1.000
_cell.length_c   1.000
_cell.angle_alpha   90.00
_cell.angle_beta   90.00
_cell.angle_gamma   90.00
#
_symmetry.space_group_name_H-M   'P 1'
#
loop_
_entity.id
_entity.type
_entity.pdbx_description
1 polymer ?
#
loop_
_entity_poly.entity_id
_entity_poly.type
_entity_poly.pdbx_seq_one_letter_code
_entity_poly.pdbx_strand_id
1 'polypeptide(L)'
;MAPELFLDGGVHSYASDFWALGCVLYECYTGRPPFVGKEFTQLAKSILSDSNPVLPGTTSSPFVNLINSLLIKDPAERIQWSELCSHAFWRSKFGPLPLPPQPAFTNMIGLSFESHLTERNGDRPLRNKTPAKTCEKDSKASRGQDENSILRTRGHESPIKGVASGRKTQMKPSVRNFDDRHKGASNGTGGINLLRLSRIAKSNLQRENEKENYRRPLANDSKNDAEIKIENNDMELDFNENNEDEVHDEADASDNTACTQEDGLLTPSKHEGQHEETDDSISQSDTSNVVDTPSEDSRTQEEESSSDMEVSPVAPVPPSATPQQKTQRIKDGCGRALDFDARKSSGDLSEVLWHPSDLAVRPVMPSRKFDKGFEAIPSLPFDALPVPDFVKISKEQLDVIYSRIISTINGNTAICEKQNTIRYLEMLSCNTDAANILTNGPVMLVLVKLLRQSKALALRVQLSSLIGLLIRHSTFIGNDLANSGILGALTGGLRDKQEKVRRFSMAALGELLFYISTLDENRDNNPQESPSKDNRSSSVWQVPNSLISLVSSVLRKGEDDLTQLYALRTIENISSHGGYWANRFTSQDVIRNLCYLFKAPGKQESMRLIAGSCLVRLVRFNPTSIQQVMEKLSLKDIASSLFKGNQREQQICLNLLNLALLGSHILTNIGRFLLPLMEDKTLVPNLISLVEQGTEVLRGKALVFVALLCKNGRRWLPHFFCNARLLSAVDRLAKEKDNYVHYCLDAFVHAVASTLPGLLETITGDIQQLMGGRRHGQIVGLMSRTSPKNNIHLFPVVLHLLGSVSFKHLVVTQQVVQHLANLLKLAESPFQGRDDFQITLLRVLESATEEPAAVNDNPNSFICQILPSLAVLYKGNKDGDARFLCLKIFFDVMIIFLNEAAENDQRLEDLKTLSNSYFLPLYPSLIEDEDPIPMYAQKLLVMLIESNYIKISDILHMKAVSRCFEVLLGDFSSANVSNIMLCLALASAPELETKILSQLKVVRKIGNLLEFVHAKEMEDFVEPTLGVCRAFLLRSLGCRKDFLYSNEPTLLYDGSSESTTEQQQGIKDIMEFGGTVGVLVELSKSKETSIADLASECLILLFKAAPREATMNFLMNISKVTAFFEAMLQGTSHLVVERILHALGYSSRLYLLHAMILSISTSEISKIEAIVLDLKSSSNQSIAKTASRVALELQKVPR
;
A
#
# COMPACT_ATOMS: atom_id res chain seq x y z
N MET A 1 -4.71 -22.16 6.09
CA MET A 1 -3.36 -22.05 5.52
C MET A 1 -3.12 -23.27 4.65
N ALA A 2 -2.26 -23.16 3.62
CA ALA A 2 -1.85 -24.30 2.80
C ALA A 2 -0.81 -25.18 3.54
N PRO A 3 -0.68 -26.48 3.20
CA PRO A 3 0.21 -27.43 3.89
C PRO A 3 1.67 -26.97 3.94
N GLU A 4 2.19 -26.46 2.82
CA GLU A 4 3.58 -26.00 2.69
C GLU A 4 3.94 -24.86 3.66
N LEU A 5 2.96 -24.06 4.10
CA LEU A 5 3.15 -22.94 5.04
C LEU A 5 3.30 -23.39 6.50
N PHE A 6 3.25 -24.69 6.79
CA PHE A 6 3.57 -25.28 8.08
C PHE A 6 4.96 -25.94 8.12
N LEU A 7 5.69 -25.96 7.00
CA LEU A 7 7.04 -26.51 6.89
C LEU A 7 8.10 -25.43 7.15
N ASP A 8 9.26 -25.82 7.69
CA ASP A 8 10.40 -24.90 7.81
C ASP A 8 10.90 -24.52 6.40
N GLY A 9 10.93 -23.22 6.11
CA GLY A 9 11.22 -22.69 4.77
C GLY A 9 10.00 -22.49 3.85
N GLY A 10 8.77 -22.77 4.32
CA GLY A 10 7.54 -22.57 3.55
C GLY A 10 7.31 -21.13 3.08
N VAL A 11 7.04 -20.94 1.78
CA VAL A 11 6.88 -19.63 1.13
C VAL A 11 5.45 -19.45 0.60
N HIS A 12 4.91 -18.23 0.73
CA HIS A 12 3.65 -17.85 0.06
C HIS A 12 3.82 -17.82 -1.47
N SER A 13 2.91 -18.48 -2.18
CA SER A 13 2.95 -18.67 -3.63
C SER A 13 1.54 -18.74 -4.24
N TYR A 14 1.43 -18.70 -5.57
CA TYR A 14 0.14 -18.86 -6.25
C TYR A 14 -0.50 -20.22 -5.95
N ALA A 15 0.30 -21.28 -5.79
CA ALA A 15 -0.20 -22.58 -5.34
C ALA A 15 -0.85 -22.48 -3.95
N SER A 16 -0.30 -21.68 -3.03
CA SER A 16 -0.87 -21.49 -1.69
C SER A 16 -2.21 -20.73 -1.71
N ASP A 17 -2.41 -19.83 -2.68
CA ASP A 17 -3.68 -19.16 -2.93
C ASP A 17 -4.70 -20.11 -3.59
N PHE A 18 -4.25 -20.98 -4.51
CA PHE A 18 -5.11 -22.00 -5.13
C PHE A 18 -5.62 -23.04 -4.11
N TRP A 19 -4.81 -23.40 -3.12
CA TRP A 19 -5.28 -24.20 -1.97
C TRP A 19 -6.38 -23.48 -1.18
N ALA A 20 -6.22 -22.17 -0.92
CA ALA A 20 -7.23 -21.37 -0.24
C ALA A 20 -8.54 -21.29 -1.05
N LEU A 21 -8.45 -21.12 -2.37
CA LEU A 21 -9.59 -21.20 -3.30
C LEU A 21 -10.28 -22.57 -3.22
N GLY A 22 -9.52 -23.67 -3.19
CA GLY A 22 -10.06 -25.03 -3.00
C GLY A 22 -10.85 -25.17 -1.71
N CYS A 23 -10.33 -24.62 -0.60
CA CYS A 23 -11.02 -24.64 0.70
C CYS A 23 -12.32 -23.82 0.68
N VAL A 24 -12.31 -22.64 0.06
CA VAL A 24 -13.49 -21.77 -0.07
C VAL A 24 -14.55 -22.42 -0.96
N LEU A 25 -14.17 -22.99 -2.11
CA LEU A 25 -15.12 -23.66 -3.01
C LEU A 25 -15.73 -24.92 -2.36
N TYR A 26 -14.95 -25.68 -1.58
CA TYR A 26 -15.46 -26.79 -0.78
C TYR A 26 -16.49 -26.30 0.27
N GLU A 27 -16.18 -25.22 0.99
CA GLU A 27 -17.08 -24.67 2.02
C GLU A 27 -18.35 -24.08 1.42
N CYS A 28 -18.26 -23.35 0.30
CA CYS A 28 -19.42 -22.84 -0.43
C CYS A 28 -20.35 -23.94 -0.97
N TYR A 29 -19.83 -25.14 -1.26
CA TYR A 29 -20.64 -26.27 -1.70
C TYR A 29 -21.26 -27.07 -0.54
N THR A 30 -20.50 -27.30 0.54
CA THR A 30 -20.91 -28.21 1.64
C THR A 30 -21.47 -27.50 2.87
N GLY A 31 -21.36 -26.18 2.93
CA GLY A 31 -21.65 -25.38 4.13
C GLY A 31 -20.68 -25.61 5.29
N ARG A 32 -19.55 -26.31 5.08
CA ARG A 32 -18.56 -26.67 6.11
C ARG A 32 -17.14 -26.60 5.54
N PRO A 33 -16.13 -26.12 6.30
CA PRO A 33 -14.74 -26.18 5.85
C PRO A 33 -14.27 -27.64 5.66
N PRO A 34 -13.30 -27.92 4.77
CA PRO A 34 -12.80 -29.28 4.56
C PRO A 34 -12.05 -29.83 5.79
N PHE A 35 -11.36 -28.98 6.56
CA PHE A 35 -10.60 -29.39 7.73
C PHE A 35 -11.13 -28.67 8.98
N VAL A 36 -11.31 -29.42 10.07
CA VAL A 36 -11.83 -28.93 11.36
C VAL A 36 -11.03 -29.56 12.49
N GLY A 37 -10.58 -28.77 13.46
CA GLY A 37 -9.95 -29.24 14.69
C GLY A 37 -10.44 -28.41 15.88
N LYS A 38 -10.42 -28.98 17.09
CA LYS A 38 -10.80 -28.26 18.32
C LYS A 38 -9.68 -27.33 18.83
N GLU A 39 -8.46 -27.54 18.32
CA GLU A 39 -7.27 -26.75 18.61
C GLU A 39 -6.52 -26.49 17.30
N PHE A 40 -5.78 -25.38 17.22
CA PHE A 40 -4.94 -25.05 16.07
C PHE A 40 -3.94 -26.17 15.70
N THR A 41 -3.40 -26.86 16.70
CA THR A 41 -2.50 -28.03 16.55
C THR A 41 -3.17 -29.21 15.86
N GLN A 42 -4.45 -29.46 16.17
CA GLN A 42 -5.26 -30.52 15.57
C GLN A 42 -5.62 -30.16 14.12
N LEU A 43 -6.02 -28.91 13.88
CA LEU A 43 -6.32 -28.40 12.54
C LEU A 43 -5.08 -28.42 11.62
N ALA A 44 -3.91 -28.00 12.12
CA ALA A 44 -2.66 -28.04 11.38
C ALA A 44 -2.24 -29.48 11.04
N LYS A 45 -2.36 -30.41 12.00
CA LYS A 45 -2.15 -31.85 11.75
C LYS A 45 -3.11 -32.39 10.70
N SER A 46 -4.39 -32.00 10.74
CA SER A 46 -5.40 -32.43 9.78
C SER A 46 -5.07 -31.98 8.36
N ILE A 47 -4.78 -30.68 8.17
CA ILE A 47 -4.34 -30.11 6.88
C ILE A 47 -3.09 -30.81 6.34
N LEU A 48 -2.11 -31.11 7.20
CA LEU A 48 -0.89 -31.81 6.79
C LEU A 48 -1.13 -33.31 6.50
N SER A 49 -1.93 -34.01 7.29
CA SER A 49 -1.93 -35.49 7.35
C SER A 49 -3.16 -36.14 6.72
N ASP A 50 -4.35 -35.59 6.95
CA ASP A 50 -5.62 -36.26 6.62
C ASP A 50 -5.93 -36.22 5.12
N SER A 51 -6.55 -37.26 4.58
CA SER A 51 -7.05 -37.25 3.20
C SER A 51 -8.11 -36.17 2.99
N ASN A 52 -8.11 -35.51 1.83
CA ASN A 52 -9.13 -34.53 1.47
C ASN A 52 -10.54 -35.14 1.62
N PRO A 53 -11.51 -34.44 2.25
CA PRO A 53 -12.84 -34.98 2.42
C PRO A 53 -13.57 -35.17 1.09
N VAL A 54 -14.36 -36.23 1.00
CA VAL A 54 -15.22 -36.49 -0.17
C VAL A 54 -16.41 -35.52 -0.15
N LEU A 55 -16.66 -34.86 -1.27
CA LEU A 55 -17.82 -33.98 -1.45
C LEU A 55 -19.12 -34.80 -1.34
N PRO A 56 -20.07 -34.44 -0.45
CA PRO A 56 -21.33 -35.15 -0.29
C PRO A 56 -22.30 -34.90 -1.45
N GLY A 57 -23.10 -35.92 -1.78
CA GLY A 57 -24.19 -35.81 -2.77
C GLY A 57 -23.76 -35.91 -4.23
N THR A 58 -24.72 -35.76 -5.15
CA THR A 58 -24.53 -35.88 -6.60
C THR A 58 -23.89 -34.63 -7.19
N THR A 59 -22.60 -34.46 -6.93
CA THR A 59 -21.75 -33.42 -7.54
C THR A 59 -21.50 -33.69 -9.03
N SER A 60 -21.22 -32.62 -9.80
CA SER A 60 -20.74 -32.78 -11.17
C SER A 60 -19.26 -33.20 -11.17
N SER A 61 -18.90 -34.19 -12.00
CA SER A 61 -17.52 -34.69 -12.09
C SER A 61 -16.46 -33.59 -12.32
N PRO A 62 -16.69 -32.56 -13.17
CA PRO A 62 -15.74 -31.44 -13.31
C PRO A 62 -15.55 -30.61 -12.04
N PHE A 63 -16.55 -30.51 -11.15
CA PHE A 63 -16.38 -29.82 -9.87
C PHE A 63 -15.56 -30.66 -8.88
N VAL A 64 -15.82 -31.97 -8.79
CA VAL A 64 -15.02 -32.89 -7.96
C VAL A 64 -13.55 -32.88 -8.41
N ASN A 65 -13.31 -32.93 -9.72
CA ASN A 65 -11.97 -32.88 -10.28
C ASN A 65 -11.27 -31.53 -10.01
N LEU A 66 -11.98 -30.40 -10.07
CA LEU A 66 -11.44 -29.09 -9.70
C LEU A 66 -11.03 -29.03 -8.21
N ILE A 67 -11.92 -29.43 -7.30
CA ILE A 67 -11.66 -29.43 -5.86
C ILE A 67 -10.47 -30.33 -5.51
N ASN A 68 -10.42 -31.54 -6.07
CA ASN A 68 -9.32 -32.47 -5.85
C ASN A 68 -7.99 -31.91 -6.35
N SER A 69 -7.97 -31.17 -7.47
CA SER A 69 -6.75 -30.61 -8.07
C SER A 69 -6.27 -29.31 -7.37
N LEU A 70 -7.19 -28.55 -6.75
CA LEU A 70 -6.87 -27.39 -5.91
C LEU A 70 -6.36 -27.80 -4.51
N LEU A 71 -6.88 -28.90 -3.96
CA LEU A 71 -6.51 -29.42 -2.64
C LEU A 71 -5.39 -30.48 -2.69
N ILE A 72 -4.55 -30.51 -3.73
CA ILE A 72 -3.33 -31.33 -3.73
C ILE A 72 -2.35 -30.77 -2.69
N LYS A 73 -1.82 -31.62 -1.82
CA LYS A 73 -0.99 -31.17 -0.69
C LYS A 73 0.40 -30.70 -1.12
N ASP A 74 1.02 -31.38 -2.06
CA ASP A 74 2.25 -30.91 -2.70
C ASP A 74 1.92 -29.68 -3.58
N PRO A 75 2.55 -28.52 -3.36
CA PRO A 75 2.31 -27.32 -4.16
C PRO A 75 2.91 -27.39 -5.59
N ALA A 76 3.79 -28.35 -5.89
CA ALA A 76 4.33 -28.60 -7.23
C ALA A 76 3.38 -29.46 -8.08
N GLU A 77 2.68 -30.43 -7.48
CA GLU A 77 1.65 -31.24 -8.16
C GLU A 77 0.28 -30.54 -8.23
N ARG A 78 0.08 -29.45 -7.47
CA ARG A 78 -1.16 -28.67 -7.44
C ARG A 78 -1.43 -27.98 -8.77
N ILE A 79 -2.71 -27.88 -9.15
CA ILE A 79 -3.16 -27.29 -10.42
C ILE A 79 -2.57 -25.90 -10.67
N GLN A 80 -2.00 -25.69 -11.86
CA GLN A 80 -1.35 -24.44 -12.25
C GLN A 80 -2.35 -23.44 -12.87
N TRP A 81 -1.96 -22.17 -12.94
CA TRP A 81 -2.84 -21.08 -13.40
C TRP A 81 -3.45 -21.32 -14.79
N SER A 82 -2.64 -21.77 -15.75
CA SER A 82 -3.06 -22.11 -17.12
C SER A 82 -4.13 -23.22 -17.15
N GLU A 83 -3.96 -24.23 -16.31
CA GLU A 83 -4.87 -25.37 -16.15
C GLU A 83 -6.16 -24.94 -15.45
N LEU A 84 -6.04 -24.14 -14.38
CA LEU A 84 -7.17 -23.57 -13.66
C LEU A 84 -8.03 -22.68 -14.56
N CYS A 85 -7.44 -21.83 -15.40
CA CYS A 85 -8.16 -20.99 -16.37
C CYS A 85 -8.86 -21.78 -17.48
N SER A 86 -8.36 -22.97 -17.81
CA SER A 86 -8.89 -23.84 -18.87
C SER A 86 -9.75 -25.01 -18.36
N HIS A 87 -9.89 -25.15 -17.05
CA HIS A 87 -10.56 -26.28 -16.40
C HIS A 87 -12.03 -26.45 -16.83
N ALA A 88 -12.43 -27.71 -17.09
CA ALA A 88 -13.75 -28.07 -17.62
C ALA A 88 -14.95 -27.80 -16.69
N PHE A 89 -14.72 -27.21 -15.51
CA PHE A 89 -15.78 -26.72 -14.61
C PHE A 89 -16.37 -25.38 -15.10
N TRP A 90 -15.58 -24.56 -15.78
CA TRP A 90 -15.96 -23.19 -16.11
C TRP A 90 -16.80 -23.11 -17.38
N ARG A 91 -18.00 -22.51 -17.29
CA ARG A 91 -18.88 -22.27 -18.46
C ARG A 91 -18.36 -21.21 -19.44
N SER A 92 -17.30 -20.48 -19.08
CA SER A 92 -16.59 -19.54 -19.96
C SER A 92 -15.10 -19.62 -19.69
N LYS A 93 -14.28 -19.73 -20.74
CA LYS A 93 -12.81 -19.69 -20.63
C LYS A 93 -12.36 -18.34 -20.06
N PHE A 94 -11.41 -18.36 -19.14
CA PHE A 94 -10.72 -17.14 -18.70
C PHE A 94 -9.56 -16.81 -19.66
N GLY A 95 -9.27 -15.52 -19.83
CA GLY A 95 -8.04 -15.09 -20.49
C GLY A 95 -6.84 -15.37 -19.58
N PRO A 96 -5.79 -16.07 -20.04
CA PRO A 96 -4.61 -16.34 -19.21
C PRO A 96 -3.84 -15.04 -18.96
N LEU A 97 -3.86 -14.56 -17.72
CA LEU A 97 -3.03 -13.42 -17.30
C LEU A 97 -1.57 -13.87 -17.13
N PRO A 98 -0.56 -13.09 -17.57
CA PRO A 98 0.83 -13.36 -17.23
C PRO A 98 1.05 -13.13 -15.74
N LEU A 99 1.59 -14.13 -15.04
CA LEU A 99 1.90 -14.04 -13.62
C LEU A 99 3.38 -13.65 -13.40
N PRO A 100 3.69 -12.78 -12.42
CA PRO A 100 5.06 -12.50 -11.99
C PRO A 100 5.86 -13.75 -11.59
N PRO A 101 7.20 -13.75 -11.76
CA PRO A 101 8.05 -14.85 -11.31
C PRO A 101 8.07 -14.96 -9.79
N GLN A 102 8.08 -16.20 -9.25
CA GLN A 102 8.15 -16.48 -7.81
C GLN A 102 9.47 -17.21 -7.47
N PRO A 103 10.64 -16.53 -7.47
CA PRO A 103 11.93 -17.20 -7.31
C PRO A 103 12.07 -17.93 -5.96
N ALA A 104 11.54 -17.37 -4.87
CA ALA A 104 11.56 -18.03 -3.56
C ALA A 104 10.74 -19.35 -3.53
N PHE A 105 9.62 -19.41 -4.26
CA PHE A 105 8.82 -20.63 -4.41
C PHE A 105 9.51 -21.65 -5.34
N THR A 106 10.15 -21.16 -6.40
CA THR A 106 10.96 -21.99 -7.32
C THR A 106 12.12 -22.65 -6.58
N ASN A 107 12.82 -21.91 -5.71
CA ASN A 107 13.89 -22.44 -4.87
C ASN A 107 13.37 -23.46 -3.84
N MET A 108 12.19 -23.24 -3.25
CA MET A 108 11.56 -24.19 -2.31
C MET A 108 11.24 -25.54 -2.98
N ILE A 109 10.80 -25.53 -4.24
CA ILE A 109 10.56 -26.75 -5.04
C ILE A 109 11.88 -27.38 -5.52
N GLY A 110 12.89 -26.58 -5.90
CA GLY A 110 14.21 -27.08 -6.28
C GLY A 110 14.90 -27.86 -5.16
N LEU A 111 14.90 -27.30 -3.94
CA LEU A 111 15.51 -27.91 -2.76
C LEU A 111 14.84 -29.23 -2.33
N SER A 112 13.54 -29.40 -2.61
CA SER A 112 12.85 -30.67 -2.34
C SER A 112 13.19 -31.74 -3.39
N PHE A 113 13.34 -31.36 -4.67
CA PHE A 113 13.77 -32.27 -5.74
C PHE A 113 15.19 -32.84 -5.52
N GLU A 114 16.15 -32.03 -5.08
CA GLU A 114 17.53 -32.52 -4.83
C GLU A 114 17.58 -33.56 -3.69
N SER A 115 16.70 -33.45 -2.69
CA SER A 115 16.69 -34.35 -1.52
C SER A 115 16.33 -35.81 -1.84
N HIS A 116 15.72 -36.09 -3.00
CA HIS A 116 15.24 -37.42 -3.37
C HIS A 116 16.14 -38.18 -4.38
N LEU A 117 17.20 -37.55 -4.90
CA LEU A 117 18.07 -38.18 -5.91
C LEU A 117 19.32 -38.86 -5.33
N THR A 118 19.66 -38.61 -4.06
CA THR A 118 20.95 -39.01 -3.46
C THR A 118 21.01 -40.46 -2.94
N GLU A 119 19.87 -41.16 -2.79
CA GLU A 119 19.80 -42.49 -2.16
C GLU A 119 19.70 -43.68 -3.14
N ARG A 120 19.80 -43.50 -4.47
CA ARG A 120 19.56 -44.61 -5.43
C ARG A 120 20.68 -44.91 -6.44
N ASN A 121 21.73 -45.53 -5.90
CA ASN A 121 22.72 -46.38 -6.56
C ASN A 121 23.74 -45.70 -7.50
N GLY A 122 24.90 -46.37 -7.64
CA GLY A 122 26.00 -45.96 -8.50
C GLY A 122 26.10 -46.73 -9.83
N ASP A 123 27.34 -46.99 -10.24
CA ASP A 123 27.80 -47.62 -11.49
C ASP A 123 27.72 -46.78 -12.79
N ARG A 124 28.91 -46.45 -13.29
CA ARG A 124 29.27 -46.18 -14.69
C ARG A 124 29.87 -47.50 -15.26
N PRO A 125 30.05 -47.73 -16.60
CA PRO A 125 30.24 -46.68 -17.62
C PRO A 125 29.78 -46.94 -19.10
N LEU A 126 29.91 -45.87 -19.90
CA LEU A 126 30.39 -45.82 -21.30
C LEU A 126 29.49 -46.11 -22.54
N ARG A 127 29.27 -45.02 -23.31
CA ARG A 127 29.54 -44.82 -24.77
C ARG A 127 28.53 -45.20 -25.88
N ASN A 128 28.42 -44.25 -26.83
CA ASN A 128 28.09 -44.35 -28.28
C ASN A 128 26.61 -44.58 -28.65
N LYS A 129 26.01 -43.95 -29.70
CA LYS A 129 26.57 -43.28 -30.91
C LYS A 129 25.62 -42.16 -31.47
N THR A 130 26.18 -41.23 -32.25
CA THR A 130 25.58 -40.08 -32.98
C THR A 130 25.10 -40.45 -34.41
N PRO A 131 24.54 -39.57 -35.32
CA PRO A 131 24.64 -38.09 -35.50
C PRO A 131 23.25 -37.36 -35.71
N ALA A 132 23.03 -36.14 -36.28
CA ALA A 132 23.86 -35.20 -37.07
C ALA A 132 23.41 -33.70 -37.09
N LYS A 133 24.37 -32.86 -37.51
CA LYS A 133 24.46 -31.52 -38.19
C LYS A 133 23.21 -30.91 -38.88
N THR A 134 23.12 -29.59 -39.13
CA THR A 134 24.11 -28.48 -39.33
C THR A 134 23.97 -27.32 -38.32
N CYS A 135 25.00 -26.58 -37.83
CA CYS A 135 26.03 -25.73 -38.48
C CYS A 135 25.42 -24.46 -39.11
N GLU A 136 25.85 -23.20 -38.86
CA GLU A 136 27.18 -22.63 -38.48
C GLU A 136 27.17 -21.81 -37.16
N LYS A 137 28.23 -21.84 -36.32
CA LYS A 137 29.31 -20.82 -36.07
C LYS A 137 28.87 -19.41 -35.66
N ASP A 138 29.53 -18.66 -34.75
CA ASP A 138 30.56 -18.87 -33.69
C ASP A 138 30.72 -17.50 -32.95
N SER A 139 31.16 -17.32 -31.70
CA SER A 139 31.28 -18.15 -30.48
C SER A 139 31.68 -17.25 -29.27
N LYS A 140 31.57 -17.75 -28.02
CA LYS A 140 32.12 -17.19 -26.73
C LYS A 140 31.43 -15.94 -26.13
N ALA A 141 31.30 -15.78 -24.79
CA ALA A 141 31.51 -16.70 -23.65
C ALA A 141 30.75 -16.22 -22.37
N SER A 142 30.81 -17.03 -21.30
CA SER A 142 30.19 -16.88 -19.95
C SER A 142 30.70 -15.66 -19.13
N ARG A 143 29.97 -15.03 -18.19
CA ARG A 143 29.19 -15.49 -16.99
C ARG A 143 30.08 -15.99 -15.82
N GLY A 144 29.94 -15.39 -14.62
CA GLY A 144 30.45 -15.91 -13.33
C GLY A 144 30.61 -14.83 -12.24
N GLN A 145 30.28 -15.17 -10.98
CA GLN A 145 30.57 -14.43 -9.73
C GLN A 145 31.33 -15.37 -8.78
N ASP A 146 31.96 -14.84 -7.73
CA ASP A 146 32.46 -15.55 -6.53
C ASP A 146 32.05 -14.79 -5.23
N GLU A 147 32.11 -15.42 -4.05
CA GLU A 147 31.83 -14.83 -2.71
C GLU A 147 32.66 -15.43 -1.53
N ASN A 148 33.39 -14.57 -0.81
CA ASN A 148 33.45 -14.33 0.66
C ASN A 148 33.82 -15.40 1.76
N SER A 149 34.94 -15.15 2.50
CA SER A 149 35.06 -14.84 3.99
C SER A 149 35.20 -15.96 5.07
N ILE A 150 35.53 -15.77 6.39
CA ILE A 150 35.57 -14.59 7.31
C ILE A 150 36.65 -14.63 8.48
N LEU A 151 37.15 -13.43 8.89
CA LEU A 151 37.30 -12.87 10.30
C LEU A 151 38.52 -13.21 11.21
N ARG A 152 38.90 -12.29 12.17
CA ARG A 152 39.49 -12.44 13.58
C ARG A 152 40.83 -11.63 13.79
N THR A 153 41.63 -11.44 14.87
CA THR A 153 41.82 -12.04 16.23
C THR A 153 42.05 -11.03 17.44
N ARG A 154 43.26 -10.68 17.98
CA ARG A 154 43.51 -10.03 19.36
C ARG A 154 44.76 -9.08 19.45
N GLY A 155 45.39 -8.57 20.56
CA GLY A 155 45.28 -8.52 22.08
C GLY A 155 46.61 -7.99 22.75
N HIS A 156 46.94 -7.84 24.08
CA HIS A 156 46.29 -7.59 25.42
C HIS A 156 47.36 -7.47 26.60
N GLU A 157 47.29 -6.54 27.60
CA GLU A 157 48.16 -6.51 28.86
C GLU A 157 47.52 -5.78 30.14
N SER A 158 48.12 -5.75 31.36
CA SER A 158 47.53 -5.30 32.69
C SER A 158 48.59 -5.10 33.84
N PRO A 159 48.34 -4.96 35.20
CA PRO A 159 47.18 -4.57 36.08
C PRO A 159 47.49 -3.61 37.31
N ILE A 160 46.52 -3.27 38.23
CA ILE A 160 46.60 -3.17 39.75
C ILE A 160 45.40 -2.40 40.45
N LYS A 161 45.15 -2.74 41.75
CA LYS A 161 44.14 -2.34 42.81
C LYS A 161 43.70 -0.84 42.94
N GLY A 162 42.57 -0.45 43.59
CA GLY A 162 41.46 -1.18 44.29
C GLY A 162 40.57 -0.30 45.24
N VAL A 163 39.67 -0.92 46.04
CA VAL A 163 38.78 -0.36 47.14
C VAL A 163 37.47 0.37 46.70
N ALA A 164 36.28 -0.29 46.69
CA ALA A 164 35.19 -0.40 47.71
C ALA A 164 34.20 0.80 47.76
N SER A 165 32.88 0.72 48.03
CA SER A 165 31.90 -0.29 48.55
C SER A 165 30.55 -0.09 47.77
N GLY A 166 29.54 -0.97 47.59
CA GLY A 166 28.88 -2.06 48.34
C GLY A 166 27.35 -1.73 48.40
N ARG A 167 26.33 -2.62 48.39
CA ARG A 167 26.18 -4.08 48.54
C ARG A 167 24.91 -4.60 47.78
N LYS A 168 25.02 -5.81 47.18
CA LYS A 168 24.24 -7.07 47.40
C LYS A 168 22.69 -7.03 47.54
N THR A 169 21.91 -8.05 47.11
CA THR A 169 22.02 -9.49 47.51
C THR A 169 21.31 -10.47 46.56
N GLN A 170 21.77 -11.73 46.50
CA GLN A 170 21.14 -12.90 45.84
C GLN A 170 20.55 -13.89 46.88
N MET A 171 19.61 -14.77 46.49
CA MET A 171 19.74 -16.26 46.48
C MET A 171 18.39 -17.03 46.45
N LYS A 172 18.43 -18.30 45.98
CA LYS A 172 17.40 -19.35 46.17
C LYS A 172 17.74 -20.25 47.37
N PRO A 173 16.76 -20.95 47.97
CA PRO A 173 16.67 -22.44 47.90
C PRO A 173 15.21 -22.93 47.61
N SER A 174 14.83 -24.09 47.02
CA SER A 174 15.32 -25.50 46.91
C SER A 174 15.04 -26.37 48.15
N VAL A 175 14.60 -27.65 48.11
CA VAL A 175 14.59 -28.71 47.06
C VAL A 175 13.45 -29.75 47.30
N ARG A 176 13.15 -30.66 46.34
CA ARG A 176 12.52 -32.04 46.40
C ARG A 176 11.41 -32.29 45.33
N ASN A 177 11.08 -33.53 44.90
CA ASN A 177 11.86 -34.73 44.48
C ASN A 177 10.92 -35.88 43.99
N PHE A 178 11.48 -36.87 43.26
CA PHE A 178 10.86 -38.11 42.73
C PHE A 178 9.80 -37.90 41.62
N ASP A 179 9.90 -38.45 40.40
CA ASP A 179 10.13 -39.83 39.85
C ASP A 179 8.82 -40.61 39.65
N ASP A 180 8.57 -41.01 38.39
CA ASP A 180 8.66 -42.43 38.01
C ASP A 180 9.05 -42.56 36.51
N ARG A 181 9.34 -43.77 36.02
CA ARG A 181 9.95 -44.01 34.69
C ARG A 181 9.34 -45.19 33.90
N HIS A 182 9.69 -45.21 32.61
CA HIS A 182 9.63 -46.37 31.69
C HIS A 182 8.23 -46.73 31.14
N LYS A 183 8.08 -47.27 29.91
CA LYS A 183 9.00 -47.37 28.75
C LYS A 183 8.16 -47.56 27.47
N GLY A 184 8.59 -46.98 26.35
CA GLY A 184 8.02 -47.27 25.02
C GLY A 184 8.65 -46.37 23.97
N ALA A 185 8.99 -46.92 22.79
CA ALA A 185 9.65 -46.17 21.72
C ALA A 185 8.97 -46.45 20.38
N SER A 186 8.62 -45.39 19.65
CA SER A 186 8.17 -45.45 18.26
C SER A 186 8.47 -44.12 17.56
N ASN A 187 9.08 -44.22 16.38
CA ASN A 187 9.58 -43.20 15.45
C ASN A 187 8.96 -41.78 15.54
N GLY A 188 9.83 -40.77 15.49
CA GLY A 188 9.45 -39.37 15.67
C GLY A 188 8.68 -38.77 14.50
N THR A 189 7.55 -38.13 14.81
CA THR A 189 6.96 -37.06 13.99
C THR A 189 7.50 -35.72 14.47
N GLY A 190 7.85 -34.82 13.53
CA GLY A 190 8.34 -33.49 13.86
C GLY A 190 7.34 -32.69 14.69
N GLY A 191 7.76 -32.20 15.86
CA GLY A 191 6.90 -31.37 16.72
C GLY A 191 6.65 -30.01 16.08
N ILE A 192 5.37 -29.68 15.80
CA ILE A 192 4.97 -28.38 15.24
C ILE A 192 5.39 -27.27 16.21
N ASN A 193 6.43 -26.51 15.83
CA ASN A 193 7.08 -25.56 16.71
C ASN A 193 6.33 -24.22 16.73
N LEU A 194 5.23 -24.18 17.51
CA LEU A 194 4.32 -23.04 17.69
C LEU A 194 5.00 -21.68 17.97
N LEU A 195 6.24 -21.69 18.47
CA LEU A 195 7.03 -20.48 18.73
C LEU A 195 7.46 -19.72 17.46
N ARG A 196 7.45 -20.38 16.28
CA ARG A 196 7.86 -19.81 14.98
C ARG A 196 6.73 -19.16 14.15
N LEU A 197 5.50 -19.11 14.67
CA LEU A 197 4.37 -18.49 13.95
C LEU A 197 4.68 -17.03 13.56
N SER A 198 4.36 -16.67 12.31
CA SER A 198 4.63 -15.34 11.76
C SER A 198 3.97 -14.23 12.57
N ARG A 199 4.48 -13.00 12.49
CA ARG A 199 3.97 -11.84 13.25
C ARG A 199 2.47 -11.61 13.02
N ILE A 200 1.97 -11.96 11.83
CA ILE A 200 0.54 -11.94 11.45
C ILE A 200 -0.23 -13.09 12.12
N ALA A 201 0.25 -14.34 12.01
CA ALA A 201 -0.39 -15.49 12.65
C ALA A 201 -0.46 -15.33 14.18
N LYS A 202 0.60 -14.76 14.79
CA LYS A 202 0.65 -14.44 16.21
C LYS A 202 -0.32 -13.30 16.61
N SER A 203 -0.47 -12.28 15.76
CA SER A 203 -1.49 -11.22 15.93
C SER A 203 -2.93 -11.72 15.73
N ASN A 204 -3.14 -12.78 14.95
CA ASN A 204 -4.43 -13.44 14.83
C ASN A 204 -4.74 -14.24 16.10
N LEU A 205 -3.82 -15.10 16.56
CA LEU A 205 -3.94 -15.85 17.81
C LEU A 205 -4.12 -14.96 19.05
N GLN A 206 -3.51 -13.76 19.05
CA GLN A 206 -3.67 -12.80 20.13
C GLN A 206 -5.08 -12.17 20.14
N ARG A 207 -5.64 -11.85 18.96
CA ARG A 207 -7.04 -11.40 18.82
C ARG A 207 -8.07 -12.52 19.02
N GLU A 208 -7.66 -13.78 18.86
CA GLU A 208 -8.43 -14.99 19.10
C GLU A 208 -8.49 -15.35 20.60
N ASN A 209 -7.41 -15.12 21.36
CA ASN A 209 -7.44 -15.18 22.83
C ASN A 209 -8.29 -14.06 23.46
N GLU A 210 -8.55 -12.97 22.73
CA GLU A 210 -9.34 -11.82 23.20
C GLU A 210 -10.84 -11.92 22.85
N LYS A 211 -11.28 -12.88 22.01
CA LYS A 211 -12.68 -13.06 21.58
C LYS A 211 -13.03 -14.53 21.30
N GLU A 212 -14.14 -15.02 21.86
CA GLU A 212 -14.46 -16.45 21.82
C GLU A 212 -14.66 -17.05 20.41
N ASN A 213 -13.77 -17.99 20.08
CA ASN A 213 -14.00 -19.24 19.34
C ASN A 213 -14.73 -19.20 17.97
N TYR A 214 -13.98 -19.49 16.91
CA TYR A 214 -14.58 -19.95 15.65
C TYR A 214 -15.17 -21.37 15.77
N ARG A 215 -16.45 -21.50 15.39
CA ARG A 215 -17.09 -22.73 14.84
C ARG A 215 -17.08 -23.99 15.74
N ARG A 216 -17.92 -23.99 16.78
CA ARG A 216 -18.61 -25.23 17.18
C ARG A 216 -19.66 -25.60 16.11
N PRO A 217 -19.89 -26.89 15.80
CA PRO A 217 -21.16 -27.32 15.22
C PRO A 217 -22.29 -27.07 16.24
N LEU A 218 -23.41 -26.51 15.79
CA LEU A 218 -24.61 -26.45 16.62
C LEU A 218 -25.18 -27.87 16.78
N ALA A 219 -25.51 -28.21 18.03
CA ALA A 219 -26.38 -29.32 18.38
C ALA A 219 -27.64 -28.74 19.04
N ASN A 220 -28.77 -29.43 18.88
CA ASN A 220 -30.01 -29.04 19.53
C ASN A 220 -29.85 -29.14 21.06
N ASP A 221 -30.22 -28.10 21.80
CA ASP A 221 -31.33 -28.17 22.77
C ASP A 221 -31.58 -26.80 23.44
N SER A 222 -32.59 -26.73 24.31
CA SER A 222 -33.33 -25.52 24.66
C SER A 222 -32.77 -24.67 25.82
N LYS A 223 -33.20 -23.40 25.86
CA LYS A 223 -33.24 -22.47 27.01
C LYS A 223 -31.90 -21.98 27.57
N ASN A 224 -31.53 -20.74 27.22
CA ASN A 224 -31.70 -19.58 28.10
C ASN A 224 -31.21 -18.30 27.42
N ASP A 225 -32.02 -17.24 27.45
CA ASP A 225 -31.66 -15.93 26.90
C ASP A 225 -30.78 -15.11 27.85
N ALA A 226 -29.74 -14.49 27.30
CA ALA A 226 -28.99 -13.41 27.93
C ALA A 226 -28.53 -12.43 26.83
N GLU A 227 -28.94 -11.17 26.93
CA GLU A 227 -28.74 -10.18 25.85
C GLU A 227 -27.26 -9.87 25.58
N ILE A 228 -26.81 -10.12 24.35
CA ILE A 228 -25.62 -9.44 23.81
C ILE A 228 -26.08 -8.09 23.24
N LYS A 229 -25.76 -6.99 23.93
CA LYS A 229 -26.05 -5.64 23.42
C LYS A 229 -25.22 -5.36 22.17
N ILE A 230 -25.91 -5.26 21.03
CA ILE A 230 -25.38 -4.69 19.79
C ILE A 230 -25.67 -3.19 19.82
N GLU A 231 -24.62 -2.36 19.73
CA GLU A 231 -24.77 -0.88 19.69
C GLU A 231 -25.26 -0.39 18.32
N ASN A 232 -26.56 -0.56 18.06
CA ASN A 232 -27.23 0.10 16.95
C ASN A 232 -27.21 1.62 17.16
N ASN A 233 -26.45 2.34 16.34
CA ASN A 233 -26.42 3.82 16.36
C ASN A 233 -27.60 4.48 15.62
N ASP A 234 -28.56 3.69 15.09
CA ASP A 234 -29.81 4.20 14.54
C ASP A 234 -30.90 4.33 15.63
N MET A 235 -30.90 5.48 16.32
CA MET A 235 -32.04 5.91 17.12
C MET A 235 -33.23 6.28 16.21
N GLU A 236 -34.10 5.32 15.92
CA GLU A 236 -35.52 5.63 15.70
C GLU A 236 -36.10 6.17 17.01
N LEU A 237 -36.14 7.50 17.15
CA LEU A 237 -36.78 8.18 18.28
C LEU A 237 -38.27 7.79 18.35
N ASP A 238 -38.65 7.09 19.43
CA ASP A 238 -40.06 6.90 19.77
C ASP A 238 -40.68 8.22 20.25
N PHE A 239 -41.87 8.49 19.73
CA PHE A 239 -42.65 9.69 20.02
C PHE A 239 -44.10 9.30 20.31
N ASN A 240 -44.37 8.83 21.52
CA ASN A 240 -45.74 8.74 22.02
C ASN A 240 -46.25 10.17 22.31
N GLU A 241 -47.34 10.55 21.64
CA GLU A 241 -48.10 11.76 22.00
C GLU A 241 -48.86 11.48 23.31
N ASN A 242 -48.22 11.75 24.46
CA ASN A 242 -48.96 11.91 25.71
C ASN A 242 -49.90 13.11 25.54
N ASN A 243 -51.21 12.87 25.52
CA ASN A 243 -52.19 13.93 25.74
C ASN A 243 -52.26 14.18 27.25
N GLU A 244 -52.26 15.45 27.66
CA GLU A 244 -53.13 15.99 28.72
C GLU A 244 -52.84 17.49 28.89
N ASP A 245 -53.57 18.32 28.15
CA ASP A 245 -53.90 19.68 28.58
C ASP A 245 -55.23 19.58 29.36
N GLU A 246 -55.20 19.60 30.69
CA GLU A 246 -56.36 20.04 31.47
C GLU A 246 -55.91 20.79 32.73
N VAL A 247 -56.75 21.70 33.22
CA VAL A 247 -56.35 22.88 33.99
C VAL A 247 -56.92 22.83 35.40
N HIS A 248 -56.12 23.20 36.42
CA HIS A 248 -56.58 24.07 37.52
C HIS A 248 -55.44 24.70 38.34
N ASP A 249 -55.31 26.02 38.16
CA ASP A 249 -55.26 27.11 39.16
C ASP A 249 -54.56 26.99 40.54
N GLU A 250 -53.82 28.08 40.81
CA GLU A 250 -53.78 28.92 42.03
C GLU A 250 -52.69 28.80 43.12
N ALA A 251 -52.39 30.00 43.66
CA ALA A 251 -51.85 30.34 44.99
C ALA A 251 -50.36 30.11 45.35
N ASP A 252 -49.50 31.01 44.82
CA ASP A 252 -48.69 31.98 45.58
C ASP A 252 -47.56 31.63 46.60
N ALA A 253 -46.73 32.67 46.82
CA ALA A 253 -45.93 32.97 48.03
C ALA A 253 -44.60 32.23 48.35
N SER A 254 -43.55 32.66 47.64
CA SER A 254 -42.33 33.28 48.22
C SER A 254 -41.33 32.52 49.14
N ASP A 255 -40.06 32.67 48.76
CA ASP A 255 -38.90 33.04 49.61
C ASP A 255 -38.19 32.05 50.58
N ASN A 256 -37.08 31.54 50.05
CA ASN A 256 -35.70 31.76 50.55
C ASN A 256 -35.02 30.89 51.65
N THR A 257 -33.77 30.53 51.31
CA THR A 257 -32.60 30.22 52.18
C THR A 257 -32.50 28.93 53.01
N ALA A 258 -32.01 27.89 52.33
CA ALA A 258 -30.68 27.26 52.56
C ALA A 258 -30.41 26.20 53.67
N CYS A 259 -29.64 25.19 53.25
CA CYS A 259 -28.86 24.17 54.00
C CYS A 259 -29.57 23.01 54.74
N THR A 260 -29.29 21.79 54.23
CA THR A 260 -28.91 20.53 54.92
C THR A 260 -29.10 20.43 56.45
N GLN A 261 -29.57 19.31 57.03
CA GLN A 261 -29.39 17.90 56.62
C GLN A 261 -30.36 16.91 57.34
N GLU A 262 -30.41 15.65 56.87
CA GLU A 262 -30.89 14.40 57.54
C GLU A 262 -32.41 14.09 57.67
N ASP A 263 -32.69 12.82 58.06
CA ASP A 263 -33.98 12.10 58.29
C ASP A 263 -34.96 11.85 57.10
N GLY A 264 -35.82 10.81 57.13
CA GLY A 264 -35.89 9.68 58.08
C GLY A 264 -37.13 8.76 58.06
N LEU A 265 -37.13 7.70 57.23
CA LEU A 265 -37.83 6.39 57.43
C LEU A 265 -39.39 6.29 57.38
N LEU A 266 -39.89 5.04 57.46
CA LEU A 266 -41.28 4.54 57.70
C LEU A 266 -42.24 4.43 56.47
N THR A 267 -43.10 3.41 56.23
CA THR A 267 -43.19 1.91 56.47
C THR A 267 -44.59 1.43 55.95
N PRO A 268 -45.03 0.12 55.99
CA PRO A 268 -44.35 -1.18 55.74
C PRO A 268 -45.20 -2.23 54.93
N SER A 269 -44.55 -3.28 54.37
CA SER A 269 -45.03 -4.70 54.32
C SER A 269 -46.28 -5.11 53.46
N LYS A 270 -46.56 -6.37 53.06
CA LYS A 270 -45.81 -7.66 52.98
C LYS A 270 -46.57 -8.74 52.13
N HIS A 271 -45.82 -9.70 51.56
CA HIS A 271 -46.13 -11.12 51.17
C HIS A 271 -47.34 -11.52 50.26
N GLU A 272 -47.03 -12.46 49.33
CA GLU A 272 -47.78 -13.67 48.87
C GLU A 272 -49.24 -13.57 48.34
N GLY A 273 -49.66 -14.32 47.31
CA GLY A 273 -48.93 -15.23 46.39
C GLY A 273 -49.82 -16.24 45.62
N GLN A 274 -49.30 -16.76 44.49
CA GLN A 274 -49.77 -17.93 43.69
C GLN A 274 -51.14 -17.87 42.95
N HIS A 275 -51.32 -18.85 42.05
CA HIS A 275 -52.50 -19.17 41.20
C HIS A 275 -52.86 -18.13 40.11
N GLU A 276 -53.35 -18.49 38.91
CA GLU A 276 -53.19 -19.71 38.08
C GLU A 276 -53.64 -19.38 36.62
N GLU A 277 -53.82 -20.43 35.82
CA GLU A 277 -54.38 -20.57 34.45
C GLU A 277 -55.65 -19.72 34.14
N THR A 278 -56.15 -19.53 32.90
CA THR A 278 -56.37 -20.46 31.77
C THR A 278 -56.58 -19.73 30.42
N ASP A 279 -56.17 -20.37 29.31
CA ASP A 279 -56.90 -20.57 28.02
C ASP A 279 -57.46 -19.36 27.19
N ASP A 280 -57.74 -19.44 25.87
CA ASP A 280 -57.74 -20.62 24.98
C ASP A 280 -57.47 -20.33 23.47
N SER A 281 -56.91 -21.33 22.77
CA SER A 281 -57.24 -21.78 21.38
C SER A 281 -56.94 -20.85 20.16
N ILE A 282 -56.11 -21.24 19.15
CA ILE A 282 -56.28 -22.23 18.02
C ILE A 282 -56.82 -21.57 16.72
N SER A 283 -55.99 -21.36 15.68
CA SER A 283 -55.78 -22.24 14.48
C SER A 283 -56.87 -22.10 13.38
N GLN A 284 -56.76 -22.48 12.10
CA GLN A 284 -55.69 -23.00 11.19
C GLN A 284 -56.26 -23.04 9.74
N SER A 285 -55.44 -23.38 8.72
CA SER A 285 -55.81 -24.22 7.53
C SER A 285 -56.83 -23.68 6.46
N ASP A 286 -56.87 -24.12 5.19
CA ASP A 286 -55.88 -24.77 4.30
C ASP A 286 -56.31 -24.88 2.81
N THR A 287 -55.33 -25.05 1.90
CA THR A 287 -55.31 -25.87 0.64
C THR A 287 -56.23 -25.65 -0.60
N SER A 288 -55.71 -26.18 -1.74
CA SER A 288 -56.36 -26.65 -3.01
C SER A 288 -56.45 -25.66 -4.20
N ASN A 289 -56.54 -26.03 -5.51
CA ASN A 289 -56.17 -27.20 -6.37
C ASN A 289 -56.39 -26.83 -7.89
N VAL A 290 -56.18 -27.65 -8.94
CA VAL A 290 -55.03 -28.47 -9.49
C VAL A 290 -55.49 -29.20 -10.80
N VAL A 291 -54.57 -29.64 -11.72
CA VAL A 291 -54.79 -30.49 -12.94
C VAL A 291 -55.51 -29.79 -14.15
N ASP A 292 -55.22 -29.96 -15.47
CA ASP A 292 -54.09 -30.59 -16.22
C ASP A 292 -53.97 -30.09 -17.72
N THR A 293 -53.11 -30.74 -18.53
CA THR A 293 -52.64 -30.46 -19.94
C THR A 293 -53.48 -31.18 -21.06
N PRO A 294 -53.12 -31.30 -22.40
CA PRO A 294 -52.06 -30.72 -23.28
C PRO A 294 -52.43 -30.32 -24.79
N SER A 295 -51.44 -29.73 -25.51
CA SER A 295 -51.01 -29.94 -26.95
C SER A 295 -51.75 -29.48 -28.26
N GLU A 296 -50.99 -28.71 -29.09
CA GLU A 296 -50.72 -28.74 -30.57
C GLU A 296 -51.71 -28.30 -31.71
N ASP A 297 -51.36 -27.13 -32.32
CA ASP A 297 -51.03 -26.85 -33.75
C ASP A 297 -51.97 -27.10 -34.97
N SER A 298 -52.47 -26.01 -35.60
CA SER A 298 -51.78 -25.29 -36.72
C SER A 298 -52.67 -24.60 -37.83
N ARG A 299 -52.07 -23.60 -38.52
CA ARG A 299 -52.29 -23.06 -39.91
C ARG A 299 -53.26 -21.89 -40.27
N THR A 300 -52.63 -20.70 -40.41
CA THR A 300 -52.60 -19.75 -41.58
C THR A 300 -53.81 -18.88 -42.04
N GLN A 301 -53.51 -17.54 -42.14
CA GLN A 301 -54.04 -16.49 -43.06
C GLN A 301 -55.52 -16.04 -42.90
N GLU A 302 -55.89 -14.75 -43.01
CA GLU A 302 -55.14 -13.48 -43.13
C GLU A 302 -55.98 -12.26 -42.65
N GLU A 303 -55.31 -11.15 -42.30
CA GLU A 303 -55.77 -9.75 -42.03
C GLU A 303 -57.19 -9.43 -41.46
N GLU A 304 -57.26 -8.88 -40.24
CA GLU A 304 -57.82 -7.51 -39.98
C GLU A 304 -57.58 -6.96 -38.54
N SER A 305 -57.43 -5.63 -38.44
CA SER A 305 -57.62 -4.76 -37.25
C SER A 305 -56.63 -4.72 -36.05
N SER A 306 -56.40 -3.48 -35.57
CA SER A 306 -55.95 -3.01 -34.23
C SER A 306 -54.92 -3.79 -33.40
N SER A 307 -53.78 -3.14 -33.12
CA SER A 307 -52.82 -3.53 -32.07
C SER A 307 -52.77 -2.52 -30.92
N ASP A 308 -53.25 -2.89 -29.73
CA ASP A 308 -52.93 -2.19 -28.48
C ASP A 308 -51.51 -2.56 -28.00
N MET A 309 -50.87 -1.66 -27.24
CA MET A 309 -49.58 -1.93 -26.58
C MET A 309 -49.79 -2.33 -25.11
N GLU A 310 -49.51 -3.58 -24.76
CA GLU A 310 -49.30 -3.98 -23.37
C GLU A 310 -47.90 -3.58 -22.86
N VAL A 311 -47.80 -3.37 -21.54
CA VAL A 311 -46.56 -2.98 -20.84
C VAL A 311 -46.15 -4.10 -19.89
N SER A 312 -44.91 -4.58 -20.00
CA SER A 312 -44.36 -5.62 -19.11
C SER A 312 -43.98 -5.07 -17.72
N PRO A 313 -44.13 -5.86 -16.64
CA PRO A 313 -43.96 -5.39 -15.26
C PRO A 313 -42.49 -5.29 -14.80
N VAL A 314 -42.26 -4.44 -13.80
CA VAL A 314 -40.96 -4.24 -13.11
C VAL A 314 -40.90 -5.06 -11.81
N ALA A 315 -39.73 -5.57 -11.46
CA ALA A 315 -39.50 -6.38 -10.26
C ALA A 315 -39.54 -5.57 -8.94
N PRO A 316 -39.97 -6.16 -7.81
CA PRO A 316 -40.16 -5.44 -6.54
C PRO A 316 -38.84 -5.12 -5.81
N VAL A 317 -38.82 -3.97 -5.12
CA VAL A 317 -37.72 -3.53 -4.23
C VAL A 317 -38.31 -3.03 -2.90
N PRO A 318 -38.01 -3.66 -1.75
CA PRO A 318 -38.48 -3.18 -0.45
C PRO A 318 -37.61 -1.99 0.04
N PRO A 319 -38.21 -0.97 0.70
CA PRO A 319 -37.54 0.30 1.05
C PRO A 319 -36.58 0.21 2.27
N SER A 320 -35.94 -0.94 2.49
CA SER A 320 -35.01 -1.22 3.59
C SER A 320 -33.72 -1.94 3.17
N ALA A 321 -33.54 -2.24 1.88
CA ALA A 321 -32.34 -2.92 1.37
C ALA A 321 -31.49 -1.99 0.48
N THR A 322 -30.21 -1.84 0.80
CA THR A 322 -29.23 -1.20 -0.09
C THR A 322 -28.85 -2.17 -1.23
N PRO A 323 -28.77 -1.71 -2.49
CA PRO A 323 -28.59 -2.61 -3.63
C PRO A 323 -27.13 -3.07 -3.80
N GLN A 324 -26.80 -4.27 -3.29
CA GLN A 324 -25.62 -5.00 -3.76
C GLN A 324 -25.93 -5.68 -5.10
N GLN A 325 -25.47 -5.10 -6.20
CA GLN A 325 -25.61 -5.70 -7.53
C GLN A 325 -24.81 -7.00 -7.64
N LYS A 326 -25.49 -8.13 -7.90
CA LYS A 326 -24.87 -9.38 -8.36
C LYS A 326 -25.18 -9.60 -9.85
N THR A 327 -24.16 -9.40 -10.68
CA THR A 327 -24.27 -9.53 -12.14
C THR A 327 -24.40 -11.00 -12.58
N GLN A 328 -25.35 -11.30 -13.47
CA GLN A 328 -25.32 -12.54 -14.27
C GLN A 328 -25.69 -12.26 -15.74
N ARG A 329 -25.11 -13.06 -16.66
CA ARG A 329 -25.01 -12.78 -18.09
C ARG A 329 -26.10 -13.43 -18.94
N ILE A 330 -26.72 -12.66 -19.85
CA ILE A 330 -27.09 -13.02 -21.24
C ILE A 330 -26.96 -11.70 -22.04
N LYS A 331 -25.89 -11.43 -22.81
CA LYS A 331 -25.47 -11.92 -24.15
C LYS A 331 -25.98 -11.03 -25.30
N ASP A 332 -25.02 -10.30 -25.90
CA ASP A 332 -24.95 -9.68 -27.24
C ASP A 332 -26.05 -8.69 -27.69
N GLY A 333 -25.72 -7.38 -27.78
CA GLY A 333 -26.68 -6.35 -28.22
C GLY A 333 -26.20 -4.88 -28.37
N CYS A 334 -24.90 -4.61 -28.57
CA CYS A 334 -24.28 -3.32 -28.94
C CYS A 334 -24.95 -1.97 -28.55
N GLY A 335 -24.39 -1.24 -27.57
CA GLY A 335 -24.67 0.20 -27.43
C GLY A 335 -24.26 0.87 -26.10
N ARG A 336 -23.02 1.41 -26.03
CA ARG A 336 -22.51 2.35 -24.99
C ARG A 336 -23.00 2.16 -23.54
N ALA A 337 -22.28 1.35 -22.76
CA ALA A 337 -22.18 1.55 -21.31
C ALA A 337 -20.88 2.34 -20.99
N LEU A 338 -20.80 2.98 -19.81
CA LEU A 338 -19.59 3.63 -19.33
C LEU A 338 -18.70 2.60 -18.62
N ASP A 339 -17.61 2.19 -19.28
CA ASP A 339 -16.60 1.33 -18.66
C ASP A 339 -15.85 2.09 -17.54
N PHE A 340 -16.02 1.64 -16.30
CA PHE A 340 -15.19 2.04 -15.16
C PHE A 340 -13.82 1.35 -15.27
N ASP A 341 -13.03 1.87 -16.21
CA ASP A 341 -11.70 1.42 -16.60
C ASP A 341 -10.74 1.54 -15.40
N ALA A 342 -10.40 0.41 -14.74
CA ALA A 342 -9.49 0.35 -13.60
C ALA A 342 -8.01 0.55 -14.00
N ARG A 343 -7.73 1.64 -14.73
CA ARG A 343 -6.41 2.10 -15.19
C ARG A 343 -6.33 3.58 -15.60
N LYS A 344 -7.34 4.39 -15.29
CA LYS A 344 -7.28 5.86 -15.41
C LYS A 344 -7.61 6.48 -14.06
N SER A 345 -6.59 6.84 -13.29
CA SER A 345 -6.74 7.72 -12.13
C SER A 345 -6.96 9.16 -12.61
N SER A 346 -8.22 9.52 -12.85
CA SER A 346 -8.63 10.92 -12.87
C SER A 346 -8.45 11.49 -11.47
N GLY A 347 -7.32 12.18 -11.25
CA GLY A 347 -7.01 12.87 -9.99
C GLY A 347 -7.89 14.10 -9.71
N ASP A 348 -9.18 14.07 -10.07
CA ASP A 348 -10.11 15.15 -9.83
C ASP A 348 -10.85 14.96 -8.49
N LEU A 349 -10.70 15.98 -7.64
CA LEU A 349 -11.31 16.07 -6.32
C LEU A 349 -12.84 16.18 -6.39
N SER A 350 -13.42 16.44 -7.57
CA SER A 350 -14.88 16.47 -7.76
C SER A 350 -15.52 15.08 -7.72
N GLU A 351 -14.83 14.05 -8.23
CA GLU A 351 -15.34 12.68 -8.34
C GLU A 351 -15.41 12.01 -6.96
N VAL A 352 -14.36 12.20 -6.15
CA VAL A 352 -14.21 11.55 -4.82
C VAL A 352 -14.82 12.35 -3.66
N LEU A 353 -15.52 13.46 -3.93
CA LEU A 353 -16.19 14.25 -2.89
C LEU A 353 -17.34 13.48 -2.19
N TRP A 354 -17.94 12.53 -2.89
CA TRP A 354 -19.23 11.94 -2.54
C TRP A 354 -19.08 10.52 -2.02
N HIS A 355 -19.68 10.27 -0.86
CA HIS A 355 -19.81 8.94 -0.26
C HIS A 355 -21.29 8.49 -0.34
N PRO A 356 -21.62 7.19 -0.49
CA PRO A 356 -23.02 6.74 -0.56
C PRO A 356 -23.90 7.20 0.61
N SER A 357 -23.34 7.44 1.81
CA SER A 357 -24.10 7.99 2.94
C SER A 357 -24.58 9.45 2.75
N ASP A 358 -24.03 10.21 1.80
CA ASP A 358 -24.55 11.52 1.42
C ASP A 358 -25.84 11.43 0.60
N LEU A 359 -26.11 10.27 -0.02
CA LEU A 359 -27.27 10.03 -0.90
C LEU A 359 -28.27 9.05 -0.28
N ALA A 360 -28.12 8.73 1.00
CA ALA A 360 -29.04 7.86 1.73
C ALA A 360 -30.44 8.51 1.80
N VAL A 361 -31.43 7.77 1.27
CA VAL A 361 -32.86 8.06 1.31
C VAL A 361 -33.46 7.52 2.62
N ARG A 362 -34.46 8.22 3.19
CA ARG A 362 -35.17 7.76 4.41
C ARG A 362 -36.67 8.00 4.28
N PRO A 363 -37.56 7.08 4.72
CA PRO A 363 -39.01 7.28 4.62
C PRO A 363 -39.49 8.63 5.16
N VAL A 364 -40.38 9.29 4.42
CA VAL A 364 -41.04 10.53 4.84
C VAL A 364 -42.20 10.18 5.78
N MET A 365 -43.03 9.20 5.40
CA MET A 365 -44.14 8.70 6.19
C MET A 365 -43.61 7.82 7.34
N PRO A 366 -43.89 8.16 8.62
CA PRO A 366 -43.44 7.35 9.74
C PRO A 366 -44.07 5.95 9.73
N SER A 367 -43.28 4.96 10.11
CA SER A 367 -43.80 3.63 10.44
C SER A 367 -44.59 3.77 11.74
N ARG A 368 -45.85 3.33 11.80
CA ARG A 368 -46.43 3.05 13.12
C ARG A 368 -45.83 1.74 13.61
N LYS A 369 -45.06 1.80 14.71
CA LYS A 369 -44.87 0.62 15.54
C LYS A 369 -46.25 0.24 16.07
N PHE A 370 -46.73 -0.95 15.74
CA PHE A 370 -47.87 -1.51 16.44
C PHE A 370 -47.36 -1.93 17.82
N ASP A 371 -47.89 -1.31 18.88
CA ASP A 371 -47.61 -1.73 20.24
C ASP A 371 -47.99 -3.21 20.39
N LYS A 372 -47.11 -3.98 21.06
CA LYS A 372 -47.21 -5.44 21.22
C LYS A 372 -48.40 -5.91 22.11
N GLY A 373 -49.39 -5.05 22.32
CA GLY A 373 -50.62 -5.33 23.07
C GLY A 373 -51.91 -5.21 22.25
N PHE A 374 -51.85 -4.94 20.93
CA PHE A 374 -53.02 -4.80 20.06
C PHE A 374 -52.96 -5.68 18.79
N GLU A 375 -52.90 -7.01 18.95
CA GLU A 375 -53.26 -7.96 17.88
C GLU A 375 -54.78 -8.13 17.71
N ALA A 376 -55.58 -7.44 18.52
CA ALA A 376 -57.04 -7.40 18.37
C ALA A 376 -57.42 -6.69 17.06
N ILE A 377 -57.83 -7.50 16.06
CA ILE A 377 -58.45 -7.03 14.82
C ILE A 377 -59.61 -6.06 15.19
N PRO A 378 -59.69 -4.85 14.59
CA PRO A 378 -60.78 -3.92 14.86
C PRO A 378 -62.15 -4.56 14.61
N SER A 379 -63.17 -4.19 15.39
CA SER A 379 -64.54 -4.68 15.15
C SER A 379 -65.05 -4.13 13.80
N LEU A 380 -65.12 -5.00 12.79
CA LEU A 380 -65.45 -4.69 11.41
C LEU A 380 -66.82 -5.26 11.04
N PRO A 381 -67.57 -4.63 10.10
CA PRO A 381 -68.82 -5.16 9.58
C PRO A 381 -68.61 -6.28 8.53
N PHE A 382 -67.42 -6.89 8.50
CA PHE A 382 -67.03 -7.97 7.62
C PHE A 382 -65.90 -8.79 8.22
N ASP A 383 -65.81 -10.04 7.77
CA ASP A 383 -64.80 -11.01 8.16
C ASP A 383 -63.42 -10.53 7.70
N ALA A 384 -62.52 -10.30 8.64
CA ALA A 384 -61.19 -9.75 8.39
C ALA A 384 -60.20 -10.85 8.00
N LEU A 385 -59.39 -10.59 6.96
CA LEU A 385 -58.40 -11.53 6.48
C LEU A 385 -57.00 -11.13 6.97
N PRO A 386 -56.20 -12.05 7.51
CA PRO A 386 -54.83 -11.75 7.89
C PRO A 386 -53.96 -11.51 6.64
N VAL A 387 -52.92 -10.72 6.81
CA VAL A 387 -51.99 -10.27 5.75
C VAL A 387 -51.52 -11.39 4.78
N PRO A 388 -51.03 -12.57 5.25
CA PRO A 388 -50.53 -13.60 4.34
C PRO A 388 -51.61 -14.30 3.51
N ASP A 389 -52.88 -14.18 3.89
CA ASP A 389 -53.97 -14.78 3.13
C ASP A 389 -54.57 -13.77 2.15
N PHE A 390 -54.67 -12.48 2.53
CA PHE A 390 -55.10 -11.40 1.63
C PHE A 390 -54.33 -11.37 0.29
N VAL A 391 -53.02 -11.65 0.32
CA VAL A 391 -52.15 -11.67 -0.87
C VAL A 391 -52.42 -12.87 -1.80
N LYS A 392 -53.05 -13.94 -1.32
CA LYS A 392 -53.31 -15.18 -2.09
C LYS A 392 -54.71 -15.21 -2.75
N ILE A 393 -55.51 -14.16 -2.57
CA ILE A 393 -56.93 -14.15 -2.93
C ILE A 393 -57.15 -14.06 -4.44
N SER A 394 -58.12 -14.81 -4.95
CA SER A 394 -58.54 -14.74 -6.36
C SER A 394 -59.21 -13.41 -6.71
N LYS A 395 -59.09 -12.94 -7.96
CA LYS A 395 -59.68 -11.64 -8.39
C LYS A 395 -61.17 -11.51 -8.06
N GLU A 396 -61.94 -12.57 -8.25
CA GLU A 396 -63.38 -12.61 -7.98
C GLU A 396 -63.70 -12.40 -6.49
N GLN A 397 -62.94 -13.03 -5.59
CA GLN A 397 -63.06 -12.83 -4.14
C GLN A 397 -62.55 -11.44 -3.70
N LEU A 398 -61.51 -10.93 -4.37
CA LEU A 398 -60.97 -9.59 -4.14
C LEU A 398 -62.01 -8.51 -4.44
N ASP A 399 -62.78 -8.64 -5.52
CA ASP A 399 -63.86 -7.71 -5.87
C ASP A 399 -65.03 -7.74 -4.88
N VAL A 400 -65.33 -8.89 -4.27
CA VAL A 400 -66.30 -8.98 -3.16
C VAL A 400 -65.78 -8.22 -1.93
N ILE A 401 -64.50 -8.38 -1.58
CA ILE A 401 -63.86 -7.68 -0.46
C ILE A 401 -63.80 -6.16 -0.72
N TYR A 402 -63.39 -5.74 -1.92
CA TYR A 402 -63.45 -4.35 -2.35
C TYR A 402 -64.87 -3.78 -2.24
N SER A 403 -65.89 -4.51 -2.71
CA SER A 403 -67.29 -4.07 -2.61
C SER A 403 -67.73 -3.87 -1.14
N ARG A 404 -67.31 -4.76 -0.24
CA ARG A 404 -67.57 -4.67 1.21
C ARG A 404 -66.88 -3.45 1.83
N ILE A 405 -65.58 -3.26 1.57
CA ILE A 405 -64.78 -2.12 2.06
C ILE A 405 -65.32 -0.79 1.52
N ILE A 406 -65.62 -0.71 0.23
CA ILE A 406 -66.14 0.48 -0.45
C ILE A 406 -67.54 0.83 0.07
N SER A 407 -68.38 -0.17 0.35
CA SER A 407 -69.69 0.00 1.00
C SER A 407 -69.53 0.59 2.41
N THR A 408 -68.64 0.03 3.24
CA THR A 408 -68.40 0.54 4.60
C THR A 408 -67.82 1.96 4.60
N ILE A 409 -66.98 2.31 3.61
CA ILE A 409 -66.36 3.64 3.53
C ILE A 409 -67.31 4.71 2.96
N ASN A 410 -68.05 4.42 1.88
CA ASN A 410 -68.96 5.38 1.25
C ASN A 410 -70.36 5.43 1.89
N GLY A 411 -70.80 4.36 2.57
CA GLY A 411 -72.13 4.25 3.17
C GLY A 411 -72.38 5.25 4.31
N ASN A 412 -73.61 5.30 4.80
CA ASN A 412 -74.00 6.18 5.92
C ASN A 412 -73.69 5.55 7.30
N THR A 413 -72.61 4.78 7.37
CA THR A 413 -72.03 4.08 8.53
C THR A 413 -71.44 5.05 9.54
N ALA A 414 -71.35 4.63 10.80
CA ALA A 414 -70.81 5.42 11.89
C ALA A 414 -69.32 5.73 11.67
N ILE A 415 -68.86 6.88 12.19
CA ILE A 415 -67.46 7.30 12.01
C ILE A 415 -66.50 6.23 12.55
N CYS A 416 -66.80 5.62 13.69
CA CYS A 416 -66.00 4.54 14.30
C CYS A 416 -65.81 3.32 13.37
N GLU A 417 -66.85 2.92 12.63
CA GLU A 417 -66.78 1.79 11.68
C GLU A 417 -65.83 2.10 10.53
N LYS A 418 -65.84 3.36 10.06
CA LYS A 418 -64.90 3.85 9.03
C LYS A 418 -63.47 3.92 9.57
N GLN A 419 -63.28 4.33 10.81
CA GLN A 419 -61.97 4.35 11.48
C GLN A 419 -61.41 2.94 11.68
N ASN A 420 -62.25 1.96 12.07
CA ASN A 420 -61.87 0.55 12.17
C ASN A 420 -61.48 -0.04 10.80
N THR A 421 -62.25 0.29 9.75
CA THR A 421 -61.95 -0.11 8.36
C THR A 421 -60.62 0.48 7.89
N ILE A 422 -60.32 1.74 8.24
CA ILE A 422 -59.04 2.37 7.93
C ILE A 422 -57.90 1.72 8.72
N ARG A 423 -58.07 1.40 10.01
CA ARG A 423 -57.07 0.67 10.81
C ARG A 423 -56.73 -0.71 10.20
N TYR A 424 -57.73 -1.44 9.72
CA TYR A 424 -57.53 -2.71 9.01
C TYR A 424 -56.71 -2.54 7.73
N LEU A 425 -57.03 -1.53 6.92
CA LEU A 425 -56.23 -1.17 5.73
C LEU A 425 -54.80 -0.69 6.11
N GLU A 426 -54.63 -0.02 7.26
CA GLU A 426 -53.30 0.36 7.76
C GLU A 426 -52.47 -0.88 8.13
N MET A 427 -53.07 -1.95 8.70
CA MET A 427 -52.38 -3.23 8.93
C MET A 427 -51.97 -3.92 7.62
N LEU A 428 -52.89 -4.00 6.64
CA LEU A 428 -52.58 -4.60 5.34
C LEU A 428 -51.47 -3.83 4.60
N SER A 429 -51.42 -2.50 4.72
CA SER A 429 -50.45 -1.67 3.98
C SER A 429 -48.98 -1.88 4.40
N CYS A 430 -48.69 -2.58 5.50
CA CYS A 430 -47.32 -2.93 5.87
C CYS A 430 -46.68 -4.03 5.01
N ASN A 431 -47.48 -4.79 4.25
CA ASN A 431 -46.98 -5.76 3.27
C ASN A 431 -47.00 -5.16 1.86
N THR A 432 -45.90 -5.31 1.11
CA THR A 432 -45.71 -4.70 -0.21
C THR A 432 -46.68 -5.22 -1.27
N ASP A 433 -47.03 -6.50 -1.27
CA ASP A 433 -47.94 -7.07 -2.26
C ASP A 433 -49.39 -6.62 -1.99
N ALA A 434 -49.80 -6.64 -0.72
CA ALA A 434 -51.08 -6.09 -0.26
C ALA A 434 -51.17 -4.57 -0.53
N ALA A 435 -50.09 -3.81 -0.32
CA ALA A 435 -50.02 -2.39 -0.65
C ALA A 435 -50.15 -2.15 -2.16
N ASN A 436 -49.41 -2.91 -3.00
CA ASN A 436 -49.54 -2.85 -4.46
C ASN A 436 -50.99 -3.13 -4.92
N ILE A 437 -51.64 -4.15 -4.35
CA ILE A 437 -53.05 -4.50 -4.64
C ILE A 437 -54.00 -3.38 -4.20
N LEU A 438 -53.81 -2.80 -3.01
CA LEU A 438 -54.70 -1.77 -2.47
C LEU A 438 -54.52 -0.41 -3.16
N THR A 439 -53.29 0.00 -3.47
CA THR A 439 -52.94 1.29 -4.11
C THR A 439 -53.43 1.36 -5.56
N ASN A 440 -53.35 0.24 -6.29
CA ASN A 440 -53.79 0.17 -7.68
C ASN A 440 -55.26 -0.25 -7.83
N GLY A 441 -55.90 -0.70 -6.73
CA GLY A 441 -57.30 -1.08 -6.69
C GLY A 441 -58.29 0.09 -6.51
N PRO A 442 -59.60 -0.16 -6.70
CA PRO A 442 -60.65 0.87 -6.58
C PRO A 442 -60.77 1.48 -5.18
N VAL A 443 -60.27 0.79 -4.14
CA VAL A 443 -60.23 1.29 -2.76
C VAL A 443 -59.42 2.59 -2.67
N MET A 444 -58.26 2.69 -3.32
CA MET A 444 -57.43 3.91 -3.26
C MET A 444 -58.12 5.12 -3.87
N LEU A 445 -58.84 4.94 -4.98
CA LEU A 445 -59.65 5.99 -5.61
C LEU A 445 -60.76 6.50 -4.66
N VAL A 446 -61.37 5.58 -3.90
CA VAL A 446 -62.38 5.91 -2.88
C VAL A 446 -61.76 6.62 -1.67
N LEU A 447 -60.56 6.21 -1.20
CA LEU A 447 -59.84 6.90 -0.12
C LEU A 447 -59.47 8.35 -0.51
N VAL A 448 -58.98 8.56 -1.74
CA VAL A 448 -58.66 9.89 -2.29
C VAL A 448 -59.92 10.77 -2.38
N LYS A 449 -61.05 10.20 -2.81
CA LYS A 449 -62.35 10.88 -2.84
C LYS A 449 -62.82 11.26 -1.44
N LEU A 450 -62.72 10.34 -0.47
CA LEU A 450 -63.11 10.57 0.92
C LEU A 450 -62.27 11.66 1.59
N LEU A 451 -60.95 11.69 1.34
CA LEU A 451 -60.04 12.73 1.84
C LEU A 451 -60.42 14.12 1.31
N ARG A 452 -60.89 14.21 0.06
CA ARG A 452 -61.34 15.45 -0.58
C ARG A 452 -62.72 15.91 -0.11
N GLN A 453 -63.63 15.00 0.26
CA GLN A 453 -65.03 15.30 0.59
C GLN A 453 -65.33 15.36 2.08
N SER A 454 -64.55 14.69 2.94
CA SER A 454 -64.76 14.67 4.39
C SER A 454 -64.55 16.04 5.03
N LYS A 455 -65.35 16.34 6.07
CA LYS A 455 -65.13 17.46 7.00
C LYS A 455 -64.58 17.01 8.36
N ALA A 456 -64.56 15.70 8.64
CA ALA A 456 -64.14 15.15 9.92
C ALA A 456 -62.61 15.10 10.02
N LEU A 457 -62.03 15.93 10.88
CA LEU A 457 -60.59 16.12 11.01
C LEU A 457 -59.86 14.82 11.37
N ALA A 458 -60.34 14.09 12.39
CA ALA A 458 -59.76 12.81 12.81
C ALA A 458 -59.77 11.75 11.69
N LEU A 459 -60.83 11.72 10.86
CA LEU A 459 -60.90 10.83 9.71
C LEU A 459 -59.89 11.24 8.63
N ARG A 460 -59.71 12.55 8.38
CA ARG A 460 -58.73 13.05 7.39
C ARG A 460 -57.28 12.81 7.82
N VAL A 461 -56.97 12.86 9.12
CA VAL A 461 -55.66 12.43 9.67
C VAL A 461 -55.39 10.97 9.30
N GLN A 462 -56.33 10.07 9.57
CA GLN A 462 -56.18 8.64 9.29
C GLN A 462 -56.16 8.33 7.78
N LEU A 463 -56.94 9.05 6.96
CA LEU A 463 -56.91 8.91 5.50
C LEU A 463 -55.56 9.33 4.91
N SER A 464 -55.01 10.49 5.30
CA SER A 464 -53.68 10.91 4.85
C SER A 464 -52.58 9.94 5.35
N SER A 465 -52.70 9.41 6.56
CA SER A 465 -51.82 8.37 7.10
C SER A 465 -51.84 7.09 6.25
N LEU A 466 -53.03 6.51 6.02
CA LEU A 466 -53.20 5.30 5.22
C LEU A 466 -52.71 5.49 3.77
N ILE A 467 -53.07 6.61 3.13
CA ILE A 467 -52.61 6.94 1.77
C ILE A 467 -51.06 7.02 1.73
N GLY A 468 -50.43 7.61 2.76
CA GLY A 468 -48.97 7.65 2.86
C GLY A 468 -48.32 6.29 3.05
N LEU A 469 -48.88 5.43 3.90
CA LEU A 469 -48.37 4.06 4.12
C LEU A 469 -48.50 3.19 2.87
N LEU A 470 -49.67 3.22 2.22
CA LEU A 470 -49.92 2.52 0.96
C LEU A 470 -48.90 2.93 -0.12
N ILE A 471 -48.66 4.23 -0.29
CA ILE A 471 -47.66 4.74 -1.25
C ILE A 471 -46.24 4.32 -0.86
N ARG A 472 -45.86 4.42 0.43
CA ARG A 472 -44.53 4.04 0.94
C ARG A 472 -44.20 2.55 0.69
N HIS A 473 -45.19 1.67 0.79
CA HIS A 473 -44.98 0.22 0.68
C HIS A 473 -45.25 -0.37 -0.71
N SER A 474 -45.84 0.40 -1.64
CA SER A 474 -46.08 -0.03 -3.03
C SER A 474 -44.83 0.13 -3.89
N THR A 475 -44.48 -0.91 -4.65
CA THR A 475 -43.38 -0.86 -5.63
C THR A 475 -43.84 -0.34 -7.00
N PHE A 476 -45.15 -0.32 -7.26
CA PHE A 476 -45.72 0.22 -8.50
C PHE A 476 -47.02 0.97 -8.24
N ILE A 477 -47.18 2.11 -8.90
CA ILE A 477 -48.38 2.95 -8.88
C ILE A 477 -48.81 3.25 -10.32
N GLY A 478 -49.99 2.74 -10.70
CA GLY A 478 -50.58 2.83 -12.02
C GLY A 478 -51.21 4.19 -12.36
N ASN A 479 -51.53 4.36 -13.64
CA ASN A 479 -51.95 5.63 -14.22
C ASN A 479 -53.30 6.14 -13.70
N ASP A 480 -54.20 5.26 -13.27
CA ASP A 480 -55.52 5.63 -12.73
C ASP A 480 -55.41 6.49 -11.47
N LEU A 481 -54.39 6.25 -10.63
CA LEU A 481 -54.18 7.04 -9.43
C LEU A 481 -53.72 8.47 -9.76
N ALA A 482 -53.01 8.69 -10.87
CA ALA A 482 -52.67 10.04 -11.34
C ALA A 482 -53.93 10.83 -11.69
N ASN A 483 -54.83 10.21 -12.47
CA ASN A 483 -56.08 10.80 -12.93
C ASN A 483 -57.11 11.00 -11.79
N SER A 484 -56.98 10.29 -10.66
CA SER A 484 -57.82 10.48 -9.48
C SER A 484 -57.80 11.91 -8.90
N GLY A 485 -56.73 12.68 -9.18
CA GLY A 485 -56.47 13.97 -8.56
C GLY A 485 -55.96 13.84 -7.11
N ILE A 486 -55.25 12.77 -6.78
CA ILE A 486 -54.59 12.55 -5.48
C ILE A 486 -53.69 13.72 -5.07
N LEU A 487 -52.88 14.24 -6.01
CA LEU A 487 -52.04 15.42 -5.80
C LEU A 487 -52.86 16.62 -5.32
N GLY A 488 -54.04 16.84 -5.90
CA GLY A 488 -54.96 17.91 -5.48
C GLY A 488 -55.57 17.69 -4.10
N ALA A 489 -55.90 16.44 -3.74
CA ALA A 489 -56.42 16.09 -2.41
C ALA A 489 -55.36 16.30 -1.31
N LEU A 490 -54.14 15.82 -1.52
CA LEU A 490 -53.01 16.02 -0.60
C LEU A 490 -52.57 17.48 -0.52
N THR A 491 -52.57 18.22 -1.64
CA THR A 491 -52.36 19.68 -1.67
C THR A 491 -53.43 20.42 -0.84
N GLY A 492 -54.68 19.95 -0.86
CA GLY A 492 -55.75 20.48 -0.01
C GLY A 492 -55.52 20.18 1.47
N GLY A 493 -55.08 18.97 1.82
CA GLY A 493 -54.69 18.59 3.18
C GLY A 493 -53.50 19.37 3.73
N LEU A 494 -52.52 19.72 2.90
CA LEU A 494 -51.38 20.57 3.28
C LEU A 494 -51.79 22.04 3.56
N ARG A 495 -52.95 22.48 3.06
CA ARG A 495 -53.54 23.81 3.30
C ARG A 495 -54.59 23.81 4.42
N ASP A 496 -54.72 22.72 5.19
CA ASP A 496 -55.71 22.63 6.25
C ASP A 496 -55.38 23.55 7.44
N LYS A 497 -56.39 23.83 8.29
CA LYS A 497 -56.18 24.54 9.56
C LYS A 497 -55.62 23.63 10.64
N GLN A 498 -55.88 22.32 10.58
CA GLN A 498 -55.52 21.37 11.64
C GLN A 498 -54.16 20.73 11.37
N GLU A 499 -53.26 20.81 12.35
CA GLU A 499 -51.84 20.50 12.13
C GLU A 499 -51.57 19.02 11.87
N LYS A 500 -52.26 18.09 12.54
CA LYS A 500 -52.08 16.65 12.27
C LYS A 500 -52.51 16.30 10.82
N VAL A 501 -53.53 16.95 10.26
CA VAL A 501 -53.88 16.85 8.82
C VAL A 501 -52.74 17.40 7.95
N ARG A 502 -52.16 18.57 8.28
CA ARG A 502 -51.00 19.11 7.54
C ARG A 502 -49.80 18.18 7.58
N ARG A 503 -49.41 17.70 8.77
CA ARG A 503 -48.31 16.74 9.03
C ARG A 503 -48.41 15.51 8.12
N PHE A 504 -49.49 14.74 8.23
CA PHE A 504 -49.64 13.50 7.46
C PHE A 504 -49.91 13.75 5.97
N SER A 505 -50.54 14.87 5.59
CA SER A 505 -50.68 15.20 4.17
C SER A 505 -49.35 15.61 3.53
N MET A 506 -48.45 16.28 4.26
CA MET A 506 -47.07 16.51 3.82
C MET A 506 -46.29 15.20 3.72
N ALA A 507 -46.44 14.29 4.69
CA ALA A 507 -45.75 13.01 4.67
C ALA A 507 -46.16 12.13 3.47
N ALA A 508 -47.46 11.94 3.25
CA ALA A 508 -47.99 11.19 2.11
C ALA A 508 -47.71 11.86 0.75
N LEU A 509 -47.74 13.20 0.70
CA LEU A 509 -47.30 13.96 -0.47
C LEU A 509 -45.80 13.76 -0.73
N GLY A 510 -45.00 13.63 0.33
CA GLY A 510 -43.56 13.41 0.26
C GLY A 510 -43.19 12.11 -0.43
N GLU A 511 -43.79 10.99 0.01
CA GLU A 511 -43.59 9.69 -0.63
C GLU A 511 -44.08 9.69 -2.09
N LEU A 512 -45.20 10.37 -2.39
CA LEU A 512 -45.73 10.47 -3.75
C LEU A 512 -44.84 11.32 -4.66
N LEU A 513 -44.37 12.48 -4.21
CA LEU A 513 -43.45 13.32 -4.99
C LEU A 513 -42.09 12.64 -5.18
N PHE A 514 -41.65 11.87 -4.19
CA PHE A 514 -40.46 11.05 -4.29
C PHE A 514 -40.61 9.96 -5.36
N TYR A 515 -41.66 9.14 -5.30
CA TYR A 515 -41.98 8.13 -6.33
C TYR A 515 -42.03 8.76 -7.73
N ILE A 516 -42.77 9.87 -7.91
CA ILE A 516 -42.85 10.58 -9.19
C ILE A 516 -41.45 11.02 -9.68
N SER A 517 -40.58 11.50 -8.80
CA SER A 517 -39.22 11.91 -9.18
C SER A 517 -38.32 10.76 -9.67
N THR A 518 -38.60 9.51 -9.26
CA THR A 518 -37.87 8.32 -9.76
C THR A 518 -38.34 7.83 -11.13
N LEU A 519 -39.48 8.31 -11.65
CA LEU A 519 -40.03 7.84 -12.93
C LEU A 519 -39.41 8.52 -14.17
N ASP A 520 -38.90 9.75 -14.04
CA ASP A 520 -38.43 10.53 -15.21
C ASP A 520 -37.07 10.04 -15.76
N GLU A 521 -36.18 9.45 -14.94
CA GLU A 521 -34.83 9.05 -15.38
C GLU A 521 -34.83 7.98 -16.49
N ASN A 522 -35.88 7.15 -16.56
CA ASN A 522 -36.01 6.08 -17.56
C ASN A 522 -36.22 6.58 -19.01
N ARG A 523 -36.23 7.91 -19.27
CA ARG A 523 -36.45 8.49 -20.61
C ARG A 523 -35.20 9.08 -21.28
N ASP A 524 -34.18 9.50 -20.53
CA ASP A 524 -33.15 10.42 -21.06
C ASP A 524 -31.95 9.75 -21.77
N ASN A 525 -31.98 8.43 -21.98
CA ASN A 525 -30.88 7.68 -22.62
C ASN A 525 -30.78 7.79 -24.16
N ASN A 526 -31.65 8.56 -24.83
CA ASN A 526 -31.63 8.76 -26.29
C ASN A 526 -31.54 10.25 -26.67
N PRO A 527 -30.33 10.81 -26.87
CA PRO A 527 -30.15 12.15 -27.41
C PRO A 527 -30.25 12.14 -28.95
N GLN A 528 -31.35 12.68 -29.51
CA GLN A 528 -31.43 13.01 -30.93
C GLN A 528 -32.08 14.38 -31.17
N GLU A 529 -31.98 14.86 -32.40
CA GLU A 529 -31.86 16.30 -32.70
C GLU A 529 -33.17 17.01 -33.06
N SER A 530 -33.12 18.35 -32.92
CA SER A 530 -33.99 19.35 -33.56
C SER A 530 -35.46 19.48 -33.06
N PRO A 531 -35.95 20.71 -32.84
CA PRO A 531 -37.31 20.96 -32.34
C PRO A 531 -38.34 20.99 -33.48
N SER A 532 -38.83 19.81 -33.89
CA SER A 532 -40.10 19.74 -34.63
C SER A 532 -41.29 19.84 -33.65
N LYS A 533 -42.38 20.46 -34.10
CA LYS A 533 -43.67 20.37 -33.41
C LYS A 533 -44.36 19.11 -33.89
N ASP A 534 -44.61 18.16 -33.00
CA ASP A 534 -45.97 17.73 -32.64
C ASP A 534 -45.93 16.70 -31.49
N ASN A 535 -47.08 16.51 -30.82
CA ASN A 535 -47.39 15.47 -29.84
C ASN A 535 -46.24 14.96 -28.93
N ARG A 536 -45.80 15.80 -27.99
CA ARG A 536 -45.07 15.32 -26.80
C ARG A 536 -45.94 14.33 -26.00
N SER A 537 -45.46 13.10 -25.81
CA SER A 537 -46.00 12.13 -24.86
C SER A 537 -45.72 12.55 -23.41
N SER A 538 -46.45 13.55 -22.92
CA SER A 538 -46.30 14.12 -21.57
C SER A 538 -46.30 13.05 -20.49
N SER A 539 -45.49 13.22 -19.44
CA SER A 539 -45.56 12.38 -18.26
C SER A 539 -46.97 12.45 -17.64
N VAL A 540 -47.49 11.28 -17.25
CA VAL A 540 -48.85 11.12 -16.69
C VAL A 540 -48.98 11.91 -15.37
N TRP A 541 -47.88 12.04 -14.63
CA TRP A 541 -47.79 12.76 -13.37
C TRP A 541 -47.35 14.23 -13.53
N GLN A 542 -48.26 15.10 -13.99
CA GLN A 542 -47.98 16.54 -14.10
C GLN A 542 -48.04 17.25 -12.73
N VAL A 543 -46.87 17.45 -12.09
CA VAL A 543 -46.76 18.20 -10.82
C VAL A 543 -46.65 19.72 -11.07
N PRO A 544 -47.59 20.55 -10.59
CA PRO A 544 -47.57 22.00 -10.79
C PRO A 544 -46.47 22.72 -9.98
N ASN A 545 -45.90 23.79 -10.53
CA ASN A 545 -44.96 24.65 -9.80
C ASN A 545 -45.59 25.32 -8.55
N SER A 546 -46.92 25.48 -8.51
CA SER A 546 -47.66 25.97 -7.33
C SER A 546 -47.65 24.97 -6.17
N LEU A 547 -47.45 23.67 -6.43
CA LEU A 547 -47.28 22.64 -5.41
C LEU A 547 -45.85 22.62 -4.88
N ILE A 548 -44.85 22.73 -5.76
CA ILE A 548 -43.43 22.93 -5.38
C ILE A 548 -43.28 24.18 -4.50
N SER A 549 -43.94 25.28 -4.88
CA SER A 549 -43.98 26.53 -4.11
C SER A 549 -44.68 26.37 -2.75
N LEU A 550 -45.75 25.56 -2.66
CA LEU A 550 -46.40 25.25 -1.40
C LEU A 550 -45.48 24.45 -0.46
N VAL A 551 -44.85 23.37 -0.94
CA VAL A 551 -43.88 22.58 -0.14
C VAL A 551 -42.69 23.45 0.29
N SER A 552 -42.15 24.26 -0.61
CA SER A 552 -41.11 25.27 -0.30
C SER A 552 -41.54 26.28 0.77
N SER A 553 -42.83 26.60 0.84
CA SER A 553 -43.38 27.57 1.79
C SER A 553 -43.52 27.04 3.21
N VAL A 554 -43.60 25.71 3.39
CA VAL A 554 -43.60 25.03 4.71
C VAL A 554 -42.27 25.25 5.44
N LEU A 555 -41.17 25.49 4.71
CA LEU A 555 -39.85 25.75 5.31
C LEU A 555 -39.74 27.14 5.98
N ARG A 556 -40.77 27.98 5.90
CA ARG A 556 -40.74 29.34 6.48
C ARG A 556 -40.78 29.31 8.02
N LYS A 557 -40.20 30.34 8.65
CA LYS A 557 -40.24 30.50 10.10
C LYS A 557 -41.69 30.66 10.58
N GLY A 558 -42.09 29.85 11.56
CA GLY A 558 -43.42 29.90 12.19
C GLY A 558 -44.33 28.72 11.83
N GLU A 559 -43.90 27.80 10.97
CA GLU A 559 -44.62 26.55 10.68
C GLU A 559 -44.26 25.42 11.67
N ASP A 560 -45.19 24.49 11.84
CA ASP A 560 -45.14 23.32 12.73
C ASP A 560 -43.93 22.41 12.44
N ASP A 561 -43.09 22.19 13.46
CA ASP A 561 -41.85 21.41 13.42
C ASP A 561 -41.97 20.07 12.71
N LEU A 562 -43.04 19.30 12.93
CA LEU A 562 -43.23 18.00 12.29
C LEU A 562 -43.61 18.14 10.81
N THR A 563 -44.48 19.09 10.45
CA THR A 563 -44.77 19.40 9.04
C THR A 563 -43.52 19.93 8.31
N GLN A 564 -42.69 20.73 8.98
CA GLN A 564 -41.38 21.16 8.46
C GLN A 564 -40.43 19.97 8.28
N LEU A 565 -40.37 19.03 9.23
CA LEU A 565 -39.54 17.83 9.16
C LEU A 565 -39.92 16.92 7.97
N TYR A 566 -41.21 16.74 7.70
CA TYR A 566 -41.67 15.97 6.53
C TYR A 566 -41.38 16.69 5.21
N ALA A 567 -41.56 18.01 5.13
CA ALA A 567 -41.15 18.80 3.97
C ALA A 567 -39.63 18.73 3.72
N LEU A 568 -38.83 18.76 4.79
CA LEU A 568 -37.37 18.58 4.75
C LEU A 568 -36.98 17.19 4.24
N ARG A 569 -37.51 16.10 4.80
CA ARG A 569 -37.23 14.73 4.30
C ARG A 569 -37.64 14.53 2.84
N THR A 570 -38.77 15.11 2.43
CA THR A 570 -39.23 15.10 1.03
C THR A 570 -38.17 15.68 0.10
N ILE A 571 -37.63 16.86 0.46
CA ILE A 571 -36.58 17.53 -0.31
C ILE A 571 -35.26 16.75 -0.21
N GLU A 572 -34.92 16.14 0.94
CA GLU A 572 -33.73 15.31 1.11
C GLU A 572 -33.73 14.11 0.15
N ASN A 573 -34.85 13.39 0.06
CA ASN A 573 -34.98 12.20 -0.78
C ASN A 573 -34.97 12.55 -2.29
N ILE A 574 -35.74 13.55 -2.70
CA ILE A 574 -35.80 14.02 -4.10
C ILE A 574 -34.43 14.55 -4.55
N SER A 575 -33.75 15.33 -3.70
CA SER A 575 -32.40 15.84 -4.00
C SER A 575 -31.29 14.78 -3.88
N SER A 576 -31.59 13.56 -3.41
CA SER A 576 -30.63 12.44 -3.46
C SER A 576 -30.56 11.79 -4.85
N HIS A 577 -31.61 11.90 -5.66
CA HIS A 577 -31.62 11.44 -7.07
C HIS A 577 -31.12 12.56 -8.00
N GLY A 578 -31.69 13.77 -7.85
CA GLY A 578 -31.15 14.96 -8.51
C GLY A 578 -31.94 15.43 -9.73
N GLY A 579 -31.23 15.62 -10.84
CA GLY A 579 -31.78 15.98 -12.15
C GLY A 579 -32.73 17.19 -12.15
N TYR A 580 -33.79 17.09 -12.95
CA TYR A 580 -34.84 18.11 -13.08
C TYR A 580 -35.53 18.44 -11.75
N TRP A 581 -35.73 17.43 -10.90
CA TRP A 581 -36.51 17.54 -9.67
C TRP A 581 -35.77 18.27 -8.55
N ALA A 582 -34.46 18.07 -8.39
CA ALA A 582 -33.66 18.88 -7.45
C ALA A 582 -33.68 20.37 -7.84
N ASN A 583 -33.50 20.68 -9.13
CA ASN A 583 -33.49 22.07 -9.63
C ASN A 583 -34.83 22.80 -9.43
N ARG A 584 -35.96 22.09 -9.34
CA ARG A 584 -37.25 22.71 -8.95
C ARG A 584 -37.26 23.26 -7.52
N PHE A 585 -36.39 22.78 -6.63
CA PHE A 585 -36.27 23.25 -5.25
C PHE A 585 -35.09 24.22 -5.00
N THR A 586 -34.21 24.49 -5.97
CA THR A 586 -33.06 25.41 -5.81
C THR A 586 -33.46 26.90 -5.90
N SER A 587 -34.58 27.29 -5.29
CA SER A 587 -35.01 28.70 -5.26
C SER A 587 -34.31 29.47 -4.13
N GLN A 588 -34.11 30.79 -4.32
CA GLN A 588 -33.43 31.64 -3.34
C GLN A 588 -34.12 31.62 -1.96
N ASP A 589 -35.46 31.52 -1.91
CA ASP A 589 -36.20 31.42 -0.66
C ASP A 589 -36.03 30.06 0.02
N VAL A 590 -35.97 28.94 -0.73
CA VAL A 590 -35.68 27.62 -0.17
C VAL A 590 -34.28 27.60 0.43
N ILE A 591 -33.25 28.03 -0.31
CA ILE A 591 -31.87 28.10 0.19
C ILE A 591 -31.78 29.00 1.43
N ARG A 592 -32.45 30.16 1.44
CA ARG A 592 -32.51 31.07 2.59
C ARG A 592 -33.18 30.43 3.81
N ASN A 593 -34.31 29.74 3.63
CA ASN A 593 -35.03 29.06 4.70
C ASN A 593 -34.24 27.88 5.27
N LEU A 594 -33.61 27.06 4.42
CA LEU A 594 -32.75 25.95 4.84
C LEU A 594 -31.53 26.44 5.63
N CYS A 595 -30.86 27.52 5.19
CA CYS A 595 -29.77 28.16 5.94
C CYS A 595 -30.22 28.70 7.31
N TYR A 596 -31.48 29.17 7.43
CA TYR A 596 -32.06 29.55 8.71
C TYR A 596 -32.33 28.33 9.61
N LEU A 597 -32.96 27.28 9.07
CA LEU A 597 -33.31 26.07 9.83
C LEU A 597 -32.07 25.31 10.32
N PHE A 598 -31.01 25.21 9.51
CA PHE A 598 -29.74 24.60 9.91
C PHE A 598 -29.11 25.32 11.12
N LYS A 599 -29.17 26.65 11.18
CA LYS A 599 -28.65 27.48 12.27
C LYS A 599 -29.63 27.73 13.42
N ALA A 600 -30.86 27.23 13.39
CA ALA A 600 -31.89 27.58 14.37
C ALA A 600 -31.61 26.94 15.75
N PRO A 601 -31.32 27.72 16.82
CA PRO A 601 -30.87 27.13 18.08
C PRO A 601 -31.98 26.40 18.86
N GLY A 602 -33.24 26.76 18.64
CA GLY A 602 -34.41 26.16 19.29
C GLY A 602 -35.17 25.11 18.46
N LYS A 603 -34.57 24.57 17.39
CA LYS A 603 -35.13 23.46 16.59
C LYS A 603 -34.41 22.16 16.93
N GLN A 604 -35.12 21.02 16.87
CA GLN A 604 -34.53 19.70 17.14
C GLN A 604 -33.29 19.45 16.26
N GLU A 605 -32.25 18.87 16.85
CA GLU A 605 -30.97 18.63 16.17
C GLU A 605 -31.12 17.80 14.88
N SER A 606 -31.92 16.73 14.94
CA SER A 606 -32.29 15.89 13.78
C SER A 606 -32.81 16.71 12.61
N MET A 607 -33.69 17.68 12.86
CA MET A 607 -34.26 18.58 11.86
C MET A 607 -33.21 19.54 11.29
N ARG A 608 -32.33 20.10 12.12
CA ARG A 608 -31.22 20.95 11.66
C ARG A 608 -30.29 20.19 10.71
N LEU A 609 -29.89 18.98 11.11
CA LEU A 609 -29.02 18.11 10.31
C LEU A 609 -29.63 17.77 8.95
N ILE A 610 -30.93 17.46 8.90
CA ILE A 610 -31.63 17.21 7.63
C ILE A 610 -31.64 18.50 6.77
N ALA A 611 -31.91 19.68 7.34
CA ALA A 611 -31.85 20.94 6.59
C ALA A 611 -30.45 21.22 6.00
N GLY A 612 -29.38 20.96 6.75
CA GLY A 612 -28.01 21.02 6.25
C GLY A 612 -27.71 19.98 5.17
N SER A 613 -28.24 18.77 5.31
CA SER A 613 -28.18 17.69 4.31
C SER A 613 -28.92 18.04 3.01
N CYS A 614 -30.03 18.77 3.09
CA CYS A 614 -30.75 19.30 1.92
C CYS A 614 -29.95 20.40 1.22
N LEU A 615 -29.30 21.32 1.96
CA LEU A 615 -28.44 22.36 1.37
C LEU A 615 -27.32 21.75 0.52
N VAL A 616 -26.61 20.75 1.06
CA VAL A 616 -25.52 20.06 0.36
C VAL A 616 -26.01 19.45 -0.95
N ARG A 617 -27.11 18.69 -0.92
CA ARG A 617 -27.66 18.01 -2.10
C ARG A 617 -28.22 19.00 -3.14
N LEU A 618 -28.90 20.07 -2.72
CA LEU A 618 -29.40 21.10 -3.65
C LEU A 618 -28.26 21.88 -4.33
N VAL A 619 -27.18 22.19 -3.61
CA VAL A 619 -26.01 22.88 -4.18
C VAL A 619 -25.20 21.96 -5.10
N ARG A 620 -25.19 20.63 -4.89
CA ARG A 620 -24.59 19.66 -5.82
C ARG A 620 -25.12 19.81 -7.25
N PHE A 621 -26.44 19.92 -7.40
CA PHE A 621 -27.09 20.01 -8.71
C PHE A 621 -27.22 21.44 -9.25
N ASN A 622 -27.09 22.46 -8.39
CA ASN A 622 -26.97 23.85 -8.79
C ASN A 622 -25.79 24.56 -8.08
N PRO A 623 -24.55 24.41 -8.58
CA PRO A 623 -23.37 25.00 -7.97
C PRO A 623 -23.44 26.52 -7.81
N THR A 624 -24.20 27.24 -8.65
CA THR A 624 -24.36 28.70 -8.53
C THR A 624 -25.02 29.12 -7.20
N SER A 625 -25.82 28.25 -6.60
CA SER A 625 -26.42 28.49 -5.28
C SER A 625 -25.41 28.56 -4.13
N ILE A 626 -24.16 28.08 -4.29
CA ILE A 626 -23.16 28.11 -3.20
C ILE A 626 -22.90 29.54 -2.71
N GLN A 627 -22.86 30.53 -3.60
CA GLN A 627 -22.65 31.93 -3.19
C GLN A 627 -23.72 32.40 -2.20
N GLN A 628 -24.99 32.08 -2.47
CA GLN A 628 -26.12 32.44 -1.61
C GLN A 628 -26.06 31.74 -0.25
N VAL A 629 -25.49 30.52 -0.20
CA VAL A 629 -25.19 29.81 1.05
C VAL A 629 -24.07 30.51 1.81
N MET A 630 -22.94 30.83 1.17
CA MET A 630 -21.79 31.48 1.83
C MET A 630 -22.11 32.90 2.35
N GLU A 631 -23.07 33.60 1.73
CA GLU A 631 -23.59 34.89 2.19
C GLU A 631 -24.49 34.81 3.44
N LYS A 632 -24.88 33.60 3.90
CA LYS A 632 -25.74 33.37 5.08
C LYS A 632 -25.08 32.46 6.14
N LEU A 633 -24.28 31.51 5.68
CA LEU A 633 -23.42 30.65 6.47
C LEU A 633 -21.97 31.11 6.23
N SER A 634 -21.44 31.97 7.09
CA SER A 634 -20.06 32.44 6.89
C SER A 634 -19.09 31.27 7.08
N LEU A 635 -17.96 31.29 6.36
CA LEU A 635 -16.94 30.23 6.47
C LEU A 635 -16.46 30.02 7.91
N LYS A 636 -16.43 31.08 8.72
CA LYS A 636 -16.06 31.01 10.14
C LYS A 636 -17.12 30.26 10.97
N ASP A 637 -18.41 30.45 10.68
CA ASP A 637 -19.48 29.70 11.36
C ASP A 637 -19.37 28.21 11.01
N ILE A 638 -19.22 27.89 9.72
CA ILE A 638 -19.13 26.52 9.21
C ILE A 638 -17.89 25.82 9.78
N ALA A 639 -16.72 26.48 9.78
CA ALA A 639 -15.50 25.94 10.39
C ALA A 639 -15.63 25.77 11.91
N SER A 640 -16.30 26.69 12.62
CA SER A 640 -16.55 26.52 14.06
C SER A 640 -17.52 25.37 14.38
N SER A 641 -18.44 25.06 13.45
CA SER A 641 -19.39 23.95 13.54
C SER A 641 -18.71 22.62 13.23
N LEU A 642 -17.79 22.60 12.26
CA LEU A 642 -16.91 21.45 11.93
C LEU A 642 -16.08 20.95 13.13
N PHE A 643 -15.85 21.78 14.15
CA PHE A 643 -15.03 21.40 15.32
C PHE A 643 -15.85 21.23 16.62
N LYS A 644 -17.16 21.44 16.57
CA LYS A 644 -18.05 21.36 17.75
C LYS A 644 -19.30 20.49 17.53
N GLY A 645 -19.71 20.33 16.29
CA GLY A 645 -20.87 19.52 15.91
C GLY A 645 -20.61 18.03 15.94
N ASN A 646 -21.69 17.24 15.86
CA ASN A 646 -21.63 15.78 15.76
C ASN A 646 -21.08 15.32 14.38
N GLN A 647 -20.81 14.01 14.22
CA GLN A 647 -20.22 13.46 12.98
C GLN A 647 -21.01 13.81 11.69
N ARG A 648 -22.36 13.85 11.74
CA ARG A 648 -23.20 14.21 10.59
C ARG A 648 -23.13 15.72 10.30
N GLU A 649 -23.04 16.55 11.33
CA GLU A 649 -22.80 18.00 11.18
C GLU A 649 -21.43 18.27 10.57
N GLN A 650 -20.39 17.59 11.04
CA GLN A 650 -19.04 17.63 10.48
C GLN A 650 -19.01 17.24 9.00
N GLN A 651 -19.71 16.17 8.62
CA GLN A 651 -19.84 15.74 7.22
C GLN A 651 -20.56 16.79 6.35
N ILE A 652 -21.64 17.41 6.87
CA ILE A 652 -22.34 18.51 6.19
C ILE A 652 -21.42 19.73 6.01
N CYS A 653 -20.68 20.11 7.06
CA CYS A 653 -19.73 21.23 7.01
C CYS A 653 -18.60 20.97 5.99
N LEU A 654 -17.99 19.78 5.99
CA LEU A 654 -16.96 19.42 5.00
C LEU A 654 -17.53 19.45 3.57
N ASN A 655 -18.73 18.92 3.35
CA ASN A 655 -19.38 18.96 2.03
C ASN A 655 -19.58 20.41 1.53
N LEU A 656 -20.12 21.30 2.37
CA LEU A 656 -20.31 22.71 2.01
C LEU A 656 -18.98 23.44 1.76
N LEU A 657 -17.96 23.18 2.58
CA LEU A 657 -16.63 23.75 2.43
C LEU A 657 -15.95 23.29 1.13
N ASN A 658 -16.03 22.00 0.81
CA ASN A 658 -15.46 21.43 -0.41
C ASN A 658 -16.16 21.97 -1.67
N LEU A 659 -17.50 22.05 -1.66
CA LEU A 659 -18.27 22.67 -2.75
C LEU A 659 -17.89 24.14 -2.96
N ALA A 660 -17.67 24.90 -1.89
CA ALA A 660 -17.22 26.29 -1.98
C ALA A 660 -15.80 26.45 -2.56
N LEU A 661 -14.89 25.49 -2.34
CA LEU A 661 -13.52 25.54 -2.88
C LEU A 661 -13.36 24.88 -4.26
N LEU A 662 -14.30 24.02 -4.68
CA LEU A 662 -14.40 23.50 -6.05
C LEU A 662 -15.03 24.53 -6.99
N GLY A 663 -16.09 25.22 -6.54
CA GLY A 663 -16.75 26.31 -7.28
C GLY A 663 -15.93 27.61 -7.34
N SER A 664 -14.59 27.56 -7.20
CA SER A 664 -13.78 28.74 -6.91
C SER A 664 -13.67 29.74 -8.06
N HIS A 665 -13.87 29.27 -9.29
CA HIS A 665 -14.00 30.08 -10.50
C HIS A 665 -15.32 30.87 -10.58
N ILE A 666 -16.36 30.43 -9.86
CA ILE A 666 -17.67 31.11 -9.75
C ILE A 666 -17.60 32.21 -8.69
N LEU A 667 -16.89 31.96 -7.59
CA LEU A 667 -16.75 32.87 -6.46
C LEU A 667 -15.63 33.90 -6.68
N THR A 668 -15.97 34.98 -7.40
CA THR A 668 -15.09 36.09 -7.86
C THR A 668 -14.24 36.81 -6.79
N ASN A 669 -14.28 36.41 -5.51
CA ASN A 669 -13.56 37.03 -4.39
C ASN A 669 -12.99 36.02 -3.37
N ILE A 670 -12.72 34.75 -3.74
CA ILE A 670 -12.30 33.71 -2.78
C ILE A 670 -11.09 34.05 -1.91
N GLY A 671 -10.12 34.84 -2.40
CA GLY A 671 -9.00 35.31 -1.56
C GLY A 671 -9.44 36.11 -0.33
N ARG A 672 -10.58 36.81 -0.39
CA ARG A 672 -11.19 37.52 0.75
C ARG A 672 -11.95 36.58 1.68
N PHE A 673 -12.53 35.51 1.14
CA PHE A 673 -13.25 34.48 1.90
C PHE A 673 -12.31 33.50 2.64
N LEU A 674 -11.13 33.21 2.06
CA LEU A 674 -10.10 32.37 2.69
C LEU A 674 -9.29 33.09 3.78
N LEU A 675 -9.20 34.42 3.76
CA LEU A 675 -8.37 35.17 4.72
C LEU A 675 -8.78 34.95 6.20
N PRO A 676 -10.07 34.98 6.59
CA PRO A 676 -10.48 34.67 7.97
C PRO A 676 -10.22 33.22 8.40
N LEU A 677 -10.11 32.28 7.46
CA LEU A 677 -9.71 30.89 7.75
C LEU A 677 -8.20 30.82 8.04
N MET A 678 -7.38 31.57 7.29
CA MET A 678 -5.94 31.66 7.53
C MET A 678 -5.58 32.30 8.88
N GLU A 679 -6.44 33.19 9.40
CA GLU A 679 -6.27 33.82 10.70
C GLU A 679 -6.67 32.90 11.87
N ASP A 680 -7.44 31.82 11.61
CA ASP A 680 -7.85 30.87 12.64
C ASP A 680 -6.79 29.79 12.88
N LYS A 681 -5.98 30.02 13.93
CA LYS A 681 -4.94 29.09 14.40
C LYS A 681 -5.45 27.71 14.83
N THR A 682 -6.76 27.54 15.06
CA THR A 682 -7.35 26.25 15.46
C THR A 682 -7.69 25.36 14.26
N LEU A 683 -7.85 25.93 13.07
CA LEU A 683 -8.26 25.21 11.86
C LEU A 683 -7.32 24.03 11.53
N VAL A 684 -6.02 24.29 11.44
CA VAL A 684 -5.04 23.29 11.01
C VAL A 684 -4.87 22.14 12.03
N PRO A 685 -4.68 22.38 13.34
CA PRO A 685 -4.65 21.30 14.33
C PRO A 685 -5.92 20.44 14.34
N ASN A 686 -7.11 21.05 14.21
CA ASN A 686 -8.37 20.31 14.26
C ASN A 686 -8.61 19.49 12.99
N LEU A 687 -8.24 20.00 11.80
CA LEU A 687 -8.28 19.23 10.56
C LEU A 687 -7.33 18.03 10.60
N ILE A 688 -6.12 18.19 11.14
CA ILE A 688 -5.18 17.07 11.35
C ILE A 688 -5.80 16.06 12.34
N SER A 689 -6.48 16.50 13.40
CA SER A 689 -7.19 15.61 14.31
C SER A 689 -8.34 14.84 13.64
N LEU A 690 -9.07 15.45 12.70
CA LEU A 690 -10.11 14.77 11.91
C LEU A 690 -9.52 13.73 10.94
N VAL A 691 -8.40 14.03 10.29
CA VAL A 691 -7.66 13.07 9.45
C VAL A 691 -7.06 11.92 10.27
N GLU A 692 -6.58 12.20 11.49
CA GLU A 692 -6.02 11.17 12.39
C GLU A 692 -7.08 10.27 13.04
N GLN A 693 -8.23 10.82 13.45
CA GLN A 693 -9.14 10.19 14.42
C GLN A 693 -10.61 10.13 13.98
N GLY A 694 -11.01 10.76 12.88
CA GLY A 694 -12.39 10.74 12.39
C GLY A 694 -12.87 9.36 11.93
N THR A 695 -14.14 9.26 11.54
CA THR A 695 -14.65 8.10 10.77
C THR A 695 -14.10 8.12 9.35
N GLU A 696 -14.13 7.00 8.64
CA GLU A 696 -13.59 6.83 7.27
C GLU A 696 -14.08 7.95 6.32
N VAL A 697 -15.39 8.22 6.33
CA VAL A 697 -16.03 9.29 5.55
C VAL A 697 -15.49 10.68 5.92
N LEU A 698 -15.28 10.96 7.20
CA LEU A 698 -14.73 12.24 7.67
C LEU A 698 -13.25 12.40 7.35
N ARG A 699 -12.44 11.34 7.46
CA ARG A 699 -11.02 11.34 7.08
C ARG A 699 -10.85 11.67 5.60
N GLY A 700 -11.54 10.92 4.73
CA GLY A 700 -11.48 11.14 3.28
C GLY A 700 -11.88 12.57 2.89
N LYS A 701 -12.97 13.09 3.48
CA LYS A 701 -13.45 14.44 3.18
C LYS A 701 -12.58 15.55 3.76
N ALA A 702 -11.92 15.31 4.89
CA ALA A 702 -10.92 16.22 5.45
C ALA A 702 -9.66 16.25 4.58
N LEU A 703 -9.20 15.11 4.03
CA LEU A 703 -8.12 15.09 3.03
C LEU A 703 -8.49 15.90 1.79
N VAL A 704 -9.68 15.67 1.21
CA VAL A 704 -10.18 16.46 0.06
C VAL A 704 -10.23 17.97 0.39
N PHE A 705 -10.65 18.35 1.60
CA PHE A 705 -10.64 19.76 2.03
C PHE A 705 -9.23 20.35 2.12
N VAL A 706 -8.26 19.62 2.67
CA VAL A 706 -6.85 20.07 2.74
C VAL A 706 -6.26 20.19 1.33
N ALA A 707 -6.53 19.25 0.42
CA ALA A 707 -6.13 19.37 -0.99
C ALA A 707 -6.70 20.62 -1.66
N LEU A 708 -7.99 20.91 -1.45
CA LEU A 708 -8.66 22.09 -1.99
C LEU A 708 -8.12 23.41 -1.40
N LEU A 709 -7.77 23.43 -0.11
CA LEU A 709 -7.08 24.59 0.50
C LEU A 709 -5.71 24.81 -0.15
N CYS A 710 -4.89 23.76 -0.30
CA CYS A 710 -3.58 23.84 -0.94
C CYS A 710 -3.66 24.29 -2.40
N LYS A 711 -4.59 23.71 -3.18
CA LYS A 711 -4.83 24.05 -4.60
C LYS A 711 -5.29 25.50 -4.81
N ASN A 712 -6.11 26.04 -3.90
CA ASN A 712 -6.56 27.44 -3.95
C ASN A 712 -5.61 28.43 -3.23
N GLY A 713 -4.57 27.97 -2.53
CA GLY A 713 -3.70 28.85 -1.73
C GLY A 713 -2.38 28.23 -1.27
N ARG A 714 -1.29 28.54 -2.00
CA ARG A 714 0.09 28.10 -1.72
C ARG A 714 0.56 28.31 -0.26
N ARG A 715 0.02 29.33 0.42
CA ARG A 715 0.34 29.66 1.83
C ARG A 715 -0.13 28.60 2.83
N TRP A 716 -1.06 27.72 2.47
CA TRP A 716 -1.47 26.59 3.31
C TRP A 716 -0.39 25.51 3.38
N LEU A 717 0.47 25.40 2.37
CA LEU A 717 1.44 24.30 2.24
C LEU A 717 2.37 24.15 3.45
N PRO A 718 3.02 25.20 4.01
CA PRO A 718 3.90 25.04 5.17
C PRO A 718 3.14 24.69 6.45
N HIS A 719 1.92 25.23 6.62
CA HIS A 719 1.11 24.95 7.81
C HIS A 719 0.69 23.48 7.92
N PHE A 720 0.46 22.83 6.77
CA PHE A 720 0.12 21.41 6.70
C PHE A 720 1.36 20.50 6.60
N PHE A 721 2.34 20.80 5.74
CA PHE A 721 3.41 19.86 5.40
C PHE A 721 4.72 20.04 6.17
N CYS A 722 4.97 21.22 6.77
CA CYS A 722 6.03 21.31 7.80
C CYS A 722 5.57 20.75 9.17
N ASN A 723 4.36 20.19 9.25
CA ASN A 723 3.83 19.53 10.43
C ASN A 723 3.87 18.01 10.25
N ALA A 724 4.86 17.37 10.89
CA ALA A 724 5.10 15.93 10.80
C ALA A 724 3.88 15.04 11.18
N ARG A 725 2.91 15.56 11.95
CA ARG A 725 1.67 14.83 12.26
C ARG A 725 0.84 14.51 11.01
N LEU A 726 0.70 15.46 10.09
CA LEU A 726 -0.12 15.22 8.89
C LEU A 726 0.54 14.15 8.00
N LEU A 727 1.84 14.25 7.75
CA LEU A 727 2.57 13.28 6.94
C LEU A 727 2.54 11.88 7.59
N SER A 728 2.74 11.79 8.91
CA SER A 728 2.60 10.53 9.66
C SER A 728 1.18 9.96 9.63
N ALA A 729 0.14 10.81 9.59
CA ALA A 729 -1.23 10.37 9.39
C ALA A 729 -1.46 9.86 7.96
N VAL A 730 -1.04 10.61 6.93
CA VAL A 730 -1.12 10.24 5.51
C VAL A 730 -0.43 8.89 5.26
N ASP A 731 0.81 8.72 5.72
CA ASP A 731 1.56 7.46 5.62
C ASP A 731 0.98 6.31 6.46
N ARG A 732 0.05 6.59 7.38
CA ARG A 732 -0.77 5.58 8.07
C ARG A 732 -2.03 5.23 7.27
N LEU A 733 -2.73 6.22 6.73
CA LEU A 733 -3.92 6.03 5.89
C LEU A 733 -3.60 5.24 4.60
N ALA A 734 -2.39 5.41 4.05
CA ALA A 734 -1.87 4.59 2.95
C ALA A 734 -1.74 3.09 3.26
N LYS A 735 -2.01 2.67 4.50
CA LYS A 735 -1.99 1.27 4.96
C LYS A 735 -3.37 0.79 5.47
N GLU A 736 -4.38 1.64 5.43
CA GLU A 736 -5.76 1.27 5.76
C GLU A 736 -6.45 0.58 4.56
N LYS A 737 -7.55 -0.11 4.82
CA LYS A 737 -8.22 -0.99 3.84
C LYS A 737 -9.54 -0.45 3.29
N ASP A 738 -9.98 0.73 3.73
CA ASP A 738 -11.19 1.33 3.19
C ASP A 738 -10.92 1.92 1.80
N ASN A 739 -11.79 1.56 0.84
CA ASN A 739 -11.69 2.00 -0.54
C ASN A 739 -11.94 3.51 -0.65
N TYR A 740 -12.89 4.07 0.11
CA TYR A 740 -13.23 5.50 0.01
C TYR A 740 -12.07 6.38 0.53
N VAL A 741 -11.50 6.05 1.70
CA VAL A 741 -10.28 6.69 2.21
C VAL A 741 -9.13 6.55 1.23
N HIS A 742 -8.93 5.38 0.60
CA HIS A 742 -7.86 5.21 -0.39
C HIS A 742 -8.06 6.08 -1.64
N TYR A 743 -9.27 6.19 -2.19
CA TYR A 743 -9.54 7.10 -3.31
C TYR A 743 -9.37 8.58 -2.91
N CYS A 744 -9.82 8.97 -1.72
CA CYS A 744 -9.63 10.34 -1.22
C CYS A 744 -8.15 10.67 -1.00
N LEU A 745 -7.36 9.69 -0.55
CA LEU A 745 -5.93 9.79 -0.33
C LEU A 745 -5.16 9.93 -1.65
N ASP A 746 -5.45 9.10 -2.65
CA ASP A 746 -4.86 9.16 -3.99
C ASP A 746 -5.11 10.52 -4.65
N ALA A 747 -6.38 10.98 -4.66
CA ALA A 747 -6.75 12.29 -5.18
C ALA A 747 -6.13 13.45 -4.36
N PHE A 748 -5.97 13.31 -3.04
CA PHE A 748 -5.26 14.29 -2.20
C PHE A 748 -3.77 14.38 -2.54
N VAL A 749 -3.08 13.25 -2.66
CA VAL A 749 -1.64 13.20 -2.99
C VAL A 749 -1.40 13.77 -4.39
N HIS A 750 -2.16 13.31 -5.40
CA HIS A 750 -2.08 13.84 -6.76
C HIS A 750 -2.37 15.36 -6.82
N ALA A 751 -3.42 15.83 -6.14
CA ALA A 751 -3.75 17.25 -6.11
C ALA A 751 -2.65 18.11 -5.47
N VAL A 752 -2.07 17.67 -4.36
CA VAL A 752 -0.97 18.38 -3.67
C VAL A 752 0.30 18.36 -4.52
N ALA A 753 0.70 17.22 -5.07
CA ALA A 753 1.86 17.09 -5.95
C ALA A 753 1.76 18.00 -7.18
N SER A 754 0.56 18.12 -7.77
CA SER A 754 0.31 19.01 -8.92
C SER A 754 0.57 20.51 -8.65
N THR A 755 0.63 20.94 -7.38
CA THR A 755 0.94 22.33 -7.03
C THR A 755 2.44 22.66 -7.04
N LEU A 756 3.31 21.63 -7.05
CA LEU A 756 4.75 21.81 -6.83
C LEU A 756 5.52 22.41 -8.02
N PRO A 757 5.29 22.06 -9.30
CA PRO A 757 5.99 22.71 -10.42
C PRO A 757 5.77 24.23 -10.42
N GLY A 758 4.51 24.68 -10.29
CA GLY A 758 4.19 26.10 -10.21
C GLY A 758 4.72 26.78 -8.95
N LEU A 759 4.89 26.06 -7.83
CA LEU A 759 5.55 26.58 -6.63
C LEU A 759 7.04 26.82 -6.88
N LEU A 760 7.74 25.84 -7.46
CA LEU A 760 9.15 25.94 -7.80
C LEU A 760 9.41 27.03 -8.84
N GLU A 761 8.55 27.18 -9.85
CA GLU A 761 8.58 28.29 -10.81
C GLU A 761 8.49 29.65 -10.10
N THR A 762 7.58 29.80 -9.14
CA THR A 762 7.42 31.06 -8.36
C THR A 762 8.66 31.37 -7.52
N ILE A 763 9.24 30.35 -6.86
CA ILE A 763 10.48 30.49 -6.07
C ILE A 763 11.67 30.83 -6.99
N THR A 764 11.73 30.23 -8.18
CA THR A 764 12.72 30.54 -9.22
C THR A 764 12.65 32.02 -9.62
N GLY A 765 11.44 32.52 -9.88
CA GLY A 765 11.21 33.93 -10.22
C GLY A 765 11.54 34.91 -9.09
N ASP A 766 11.23 34.56 -7.83
CA ASP A 766 11.60 35.37 -6.66
C ASP A 766 13.13 35.44 -6.48
N ILE A 767 13.85 34.32 -6.63
CA ILE A 767 15.33 34.29 -6.56
C ILE A 767 15.94 35.13 -7.69
N GLN A 768 15.43 35.01 -8.92
CA GLN A 768 15.88 35.82 -10.05
C GLN A 768 15.65 37.33 -9.83
N GLN A 769 14.56 37.73 -9.16
CA GLN A 769 14.33 39.13 -8.78
C GLN A 769 15.29 39.62 -7.70
N LEU A 770 15.66 38.78 -6.72
CA LEU A 770 16.66 39.10 -5.69
C LEU A 770 18.07 39.27 -6.29
N MET A 771 18.44 38.43 -7.26
CA MET A 771 19.68 38.55 -8.03
C MET A 771 19.67 39.75 -8.98
N GLY A 772 18.54 39.98 -9.66
CA GLY A 772 18.34 41.03 -10.67
C GLY A 772 18.18 42.45 -10.14
N GLY A 773 18.87 42.79 -9.04
CA GLY A 773 18.65 44.02 -8.27
C GLY A 773 18.76 45.32 -9.08
N ARG A 774 17.61 45.87 -9.52
CA ARG A 774 17.54 47.15 -10.23
C ARG A 774 16.44 48.09 -9.74
N ARG A 775 16.90 49.31 -9.46
CA ARG A 775 16.15 50.58 -9.41
C ARG A 775 15.06 50.64 -10.49
N HIS A 776 13.88 51.14 -10.14
CA HIS A 776 12.93 51.76 -11.08
C HIS A 776 12.20 52.93 -10.41
N GLY A 777 11.92 53.97 -11.19
CA GLY A 777 10.88 54.99 -11.02
C GLY A 777 10.56 55.58 -9.64
N GLN A 778 10.84 56.86 -9.44
CA GLN A 778 10.10 57.68 -8.47
C GLN A 778 8.67 57.99 -8.97
N ILE A 779 7.73 58.20 -8.03
CA ILE A 779 6.34 58.69 -8.22
C ILE A 779 5.44 57.62 -8.88
N VAL A 780 4.35 57.11 -8.27
CA VAL A 780 3.28 57.78 -7.49
C VAL A 780 2.85 56.99 -6.22
N GLY A 781 2.54 57.71 -5.13
CA GLY A 781 1.34 57.46 -4.30
C GLY A 781 1.27 56.33 -3.25
N LEU A 782 1.43 56.72 -1.98
CA LEU A 782 0.76 56.21 -0.77
C LEU A 782 0.80 54.71 -0.36
N MET A 783 1.45 54.48 0.79
CA MET A 783 1.01 53.58 1.88
C MET A 783 0.82 52.07 1.61
N SER A 784 1.92 51.31 1.68
CA SER A 784 1.93 50.07 2.47
C SER A 784 3.34 49.72 2.96
N ARG A 785 3.51 49.55 4.27
CA ARG A 785 4.70 48.88 4.84
C ARG A 785 4.46 47.36 4.83
N THR A 786 4.69 46.72 3.69
CA THR A 786 4.89 45.27 3.62
C THR A 786 6.19 44.98 2.89
N SER A 787 6.96 44.03 3.42
CA SER A 787 8.16 43.52 2.75
C SER A 787 7.80 42.84 1.42
N PRO A 788 8.74 42.75 0.45
CA PRO A 788 8.54 41.90 -0.72
C PRO A 788 8.19 40.48 -0.25
N LYS A 789 7.09 39.92 -0.76
CA LYS A 789 6.48 38.66 -0.31
C LYS A 789 7.23 37.45 -0.88
N ASN A 790 8.52 37.37 -0.58
CA ASN A 790 9.44 36.32 -1.03
C ASN A 790 8.95 34.93 -0.59
N ASN A 791 8.72 34.03 -1.54
CA ASN A 791 8.18 32.69 -1.34
C ASN A 791 9.25 31.62 -1.07
N ILE A 792 10.54 31.96 -0.98
CA ILE A 792 11.63 31.02 -0.60
C ILE A 792 11.31 30.25 0.70
N HIS A 793 10.62 30.89 1.66
CA HIS A 793 10.19 30.25 2.90
C HIS A 793 9.19 29.08 2.73
N LEU A 794 8.62 28.91 1.53
CA LEU A 794 7.78 27.76 1.17
C LEU A 794 8.61 26.55 0.71
N PHE A 795 9.88 26.73 0.34
CA PHE A 795 10.72 25.68 -0.25
C PHE A 795 10.90 24.40 0.62
N PRO A 796 11.03 24.48 1.95
CA PRO A 796 11.11 23.28 2.81
C PRO A 796 9.93 22.32 2.71
N VAL A 797 8.77 22.77 2.21
CA VAL A 797 7.61 21.89 1.90
C VAL A 797 8.03 20.76 0.95
N VAL A 798 8.88 21.04 -0.04
CA VAL A 798 9.33 20.06 -1.03
C VAL A 798 10.13 18.95 -0.35
N LEU A 799 11.01 19.30 0.59
CA LEU A 799 11.79 18.35 1.38
C LEU A 799 10.88 17.48 2.27
N HIS A 800 9.91 18.09 2.95
CA HIS A 800 8.99 17.35 3.81
C HIS A 800 8.07 16.40 3.03
N LEU A 801 7.62 16.78 1.83
CA LEU A 801 6.84 15.90 0.96
C LEU A 801 7.69 14.73 0.43
N LEU A 802 8.93 14.97 0.00
CA LEU A 802 9.85 13.88 -0.42
C LEU A 802 10.19 12.90 0.71
N GLY A 803 10.20 13.37 1.96
CA GLY A 803 10.38 12.53 3.15
C GLY A 803 9.16 11.68 3.53
N SER A 804 8.03 11.77 2.81
CA SER A 804 6.83 10.97 3.05
C SER A 804 6.65 9.91 1.96
N VAL A 805 6.45 8.65 2.38
CA VAL A 805 6.43 7.49 1.48
C VAL A 805 5.27 7.56 0.48
N SER A 806 4.13 8.08 0.93
CA SER A 806 2.94 8.28 0.09
C SER A 806 3.13 9.34 -1.00
N PHE A 807 4.07 10.28 -0.80
CA PHE A 807 4.30 11.41 -1.71
C PHE A 807 5.48 11.21 -2.66
N LYS A 808 6.57 10.58 -2.20
CA LYS A 808 7.88 10.54 -2.88
C LYS A 808 7.77 10.25 -4.39
N HIS A 809 7.19 9.11 -4.75
CA HIS A 809 7.01 8.64 -6.12
C HIS A 809 6.23 9.59 -7.04
N LEU A 810 5.33 10.42 -6.48
CA LEU A 810 4.46 11.33 -7.24
C LEU A 810 4.98 12.78 -7.23
N VAL A 811 5.96 13.10 -6.38
CA VAL A 811 6.60 14.43 -6.34
C VAL A 811 7.75 14.52 -7.36
N VAL A 812 8.55 13.47 -7.55
CA VAL A 812 9.74 13.50 -8.41
C VAL A 812 9.39 13.33 -9.90
N THR A 813 8.68 14.31 -10.44
CA THR A 813 8.34 14.38 -11.87
C THR A 813 9.45 15.08 -12.67
N GLN A 814 9.52 14.83 -13.98
CA GLN A 814 10.45 15.49 -14.91
C GLN A 814 10.43 17.03 -14.78
N GLN A 815 9.25 17.63 -14.62
CA GLN A 815 9.11 19.07 -14.41
C GLN A 815 9.77 19.53 -13.10
N VAL A 816 9.55 18.79 -12.00
CA VAL A 816 10.19 19.07 -10.70
C VAL A 816 11.70 18.93 -10.79
N VAL A 817 12.22 17.85 -11.39
CA VAL A 817 13.67 17.66 -11.61
C VAL A 817 14.27 18.82 -12.41
N GLN A 818 13.61 19.26 -13.49
CA GLN A 818 14.07 20.40 -14.31
C GLN A 818 14.01 21.74 -13.56
N HIS A 819 13.00 21.95 -12.69
CA HIS A 819 12.99 23.13 -11.82
C HIS A 819 14.07 23.08 -10.75
N LEU A 820 14.37 21.91 -10.16
CA LEU A 820 15.45 21.74 -9.19
C LEU A 820 16.83 21.98 -9.84
N ALA A 821 17.04 21.50 -11.07
CA ALA A 821 18.25 21.81 -11.85
C ALA A 821 18.41 23.32 -12.09
N ASN A 822 17.33 24.02 -12.46
CA ASN A 822 17.33 25.48 -12.64
C ASN A 822 17.64 26.22 -11.32
N LEU A 823 17.06 25.80 -10.20
CA LEU A 823 17.33 26.37 -8.87
C LEU A 823 18.79 26.12 -8.42
N LEU A 824 19.34 24.95 -8.73
CA LEU A 824 20.74 24.61 -8.45
C LEU A 824 21.69 25.48 -9.28
N LYS A 825 21.33 25.76 -10.53
CA LYS A 825 22.09 26.66 -11.40
C LYS A 825 22.06 28.12 -10.93
N LEU A 826 20.94 28.58 -10.36
CA LEU A 826 20.86 29.89 -9.70
C LEU A 826 21.69 29.94 -8.41
N ALA A 827 21.71 28.84 -7.63
CA ALA A 827 22.48 28.73 -6.40
C ALA A 827 24.02 28.81 -6.58
N GLU A 828 24.55 28.63 -7.80
CA GLU A 828 25.95 28.94 -8.11
C GLU A 828 26.31 30.41 -7.86
N SER A 829 25.32 31.31 -7.86
CA SER A 829 25.49 32.76 -7.71
C SER A 829 25.07 33.29 -6.32
N PRO A 830 25.66 34.39 -5.83
CA PRO A 830 25.37 34.94 -4.49
C PRO A 830 24.04 35.73 -4.44
N PHE A 831 23.19 35.40 -3.46
CA PHE A 831 21.98 36.17 -3.11
C PHE A 831 21.67 36.10 -1.60
N GLN A 832 20.74 36.93 -1.11
CA GLN A 832 20.40 37.00 0.32
C GLN A 832 19.67 35.73 0.77
N GLY A 833 20.18 35.04 1.79
CA GLY A 833 19.63 33.77 2.28
C GLY A 833 20.01 32.54 1.45
N ARG A 834 21.01 32.68 0.56
CA ARG A 834 21.50 31.61 -0.31
C ARG A 834 21.89 30.34 0.43
N ASP A 835 22.64 30.44 1.52
CA ASP A 835 23.35 29.28 2.06
C ASP A 835 22.38 28.32 2.79
N ASP A 836 21.41 28.86 3.55
CA ASP A 836 20.28 28.09 4.13
C ASP A 836 19.43 27.42 3.03
N PHE A 837 19.15 28.15 1.95
CA PHE A 837 18.40 27.65 0.80
C PHE A 837 19.18 26.55 0.06
N GLN A 838 20.49 26.71 -0.10
CA GLN A 838 21.37 25.76 -0.78
C GLN A 838 21.48 24.45 -0.01
N ILE A 839 21.64 24.48 1.32
CA ILE A 839 21.57 23.27 2.17
C ILE A 839 20.22 22.58 1.99
N THR A 840 19.11 23.34 2.02
CA THR A 840 17.76 22.78 1.83
C THR A 840 17.61 22.15 0.43
N LEU A 841 18.15 22.79 -0.62
CA LEU A 841 18.10 22.32 -2.00
C LEU A 841 18.93 21.05 -2.21
N LEU A 842 20.11 20.96 -1.58
CA LEU A 842 20.92 19.75 -1.57
C LEU A 842 20.20 18.60 -0.86
N ARG A 843 19.55 18.85 0.29
CA ARG A 843 18.70 17.84 0.95
C ARG A 843 17.50 17.41 0.10
N VAL A 844 16.89 18.33 -0.66
CA VAL A 844 15.80 18.01 -1.61
C VAL A 844 16.31 17.10 -2.75
N LEU A 845 17.51 17.37 -3.28
CA LEU A 845 18.14 16.54 -4.31
C LEU A 845 18.59 15.18 -3.77
N GLU A 846 19.12 15.11 -2.54
CA GLU A 846 19.42 13.87 -1.82
C GLU A 846 18.15 12.99 -1.72
N SER A 847 17.06 13.50 -1.15
CA SER A 847 15.80 12.74 -1.03
C SER A 847 15.19 12.34 -2.37
N ALA A 848 15.42 13.10 -3.44
CA ALA A 848 14.95 12.78 -4.79
C ALA A 848 15.84 11.74 -5.53
N THR A 849 17.11 11.58 -5.13
CA THR A 849 18.07 10.64 -5.74
C THR A 849 18.17 9.31 -5.01
N GLU A 850 17.60 9.20 -3.80
CA GLU A 850 17.33 7.93 -3.11
C GLU A 850 16.45 6.93 -3.89
N GLU A 851 15.79 7.36 -4.97
CA GLU A 851 14.93 6.50 -5.81
C GLU A 851 15.51 6.37 -7.23
N PRO A 852 16.02 5.19 -7.64
CA PRO A 852 16.67 5.03 -8.94
C PRO A 852 15.77 5.36 -10.15
N ALA A 853 14.46 5.10 -10.06
CA ALA A 853 13.53 5.39 -11.15
C ALA A 853 13.52 6.89 -11.53
N ALA A 854 13.55 7.78 -10.53
CA ALA A 854 13.58 9.23 -10.76
C ALA A 854 14.81 9.70 -11.56
N VAL A 855 15.94 9.01 -11.39
CA VAL A 855 17.21 9.28 -12.10
C VAL A 855 17.16 8.69 -13.52
N ASN A 856 16.68 7.45 -13.67
CA ASN A 856 16.67 6.73 -14.95
C ASN A 856 15.58 7.24 -15.91
N ASP A 857 14.48 7.80 -15.40
CA ASP A 857 13.47 8.50 -16.20
C ASP A 857 13.95 9.87 -16.72
N ASN A 858 14.97 10.47 -16.08
CA ASN A 858 15.40 11.86 -16.33
C ASN A 858 16.92 12.06 -16.58
N PRO A 859 17.63 11.16 -17.28
CA PRO A 859 19.10 11.10 -17.28
C PRO A 859 19.74 12.40 -17.79
N ASN A 860 19.17 13.01 -18.84
CA ASN A 860 19.72 14.23 -19.44
C ASN A 860 19.70 15.44 -18.48
N SER A 861 18.71 15.54 -17.59
CA SER A 861 18.67 16.62 -16.59
C SER A 861 19.72 16.40 -15.50
N PHE A 862 19.99 15.15 -15.12
CA PHE A 862 21.07 14.83 -14.18
C PHE A 862 22.46 15.04 -14.79
N ILE A 863 22.72 14.47 -15.96
CA ILE A 863 24.04 14.49 -16.63
C ILE A 863 24.39 15.89 -17.14
N CYS A 864 23.47 16.60 -17.80
CA CYS A 864 23.81 17.87 -18.47
C CYS A 864 23.64 19.11 -17.57
N GLN A 865 23.00 19.00 -16.39
CA GLN A 865 22.67 20.17 -15.56
C GLN A 865 23.01 19.96 -14.07
N ILE A 866 22.44 18.94 -13.42
CA ILE A 866 22.58 18.76 -11.96
C ILE A 866 24.02 18.42 -11.59
N LEU A 867 24.60 17.35 -12.15
CA LEU A 867 25.97 16.92 -11.83
C LEU A 867 27.03 18.00 -12.14
N PRO A 868 26.98 18.72 -13.28
CA PRO A 868 27.83 19.89 -13.52
C PRO A 868 27.68 21.00 -12.47
N SER A 869 26.45 21.32 -12.05
CA SER A 869 26.22 22.36 -11.05
C SER A 869 26.64 21.96 -9.64
N LEU A 870 26.50 20.69 -9.25
CA LEU A 870 27.05 20.17 -7.99
C LEU A 870 28.59 20.32 -7.95
N ALA A 871 29.27 20.08 -9.07
CA ALA A 871 30.71 20.27 -9.18
C ALA A 871 31.13 21.75 -9.04
N VAL A 872 30.39 22.69 -9.66
CA VAL A 872 30.63 24.13 -9.46
C VAL A 872 30.35 24.55 -8.02
N LEU A 873 29.25 24.06 -7.42
CA LEU A 873 28.86 24.38 -6.06
C LEU A 873 29.85 23.86 -5.01
N TYR A 874 30.33 22.61 -5.15
CA TYR A 874 31.36 22.06 -4.26
C TYR A 874 32.57 23.02 -4.18
N LYS A 875 33.10 23.44 -5.33
CA LYS A 875 34.25 24.34 -5.43
C LYS A 875 33.99 25.76 -4.90
N GLY A 876 32.73 26.20 -4.90
CA GLY A 876 32.31 27.49 -4.38
C GLY A 876 32.02 27.53 -2.87
N ASN A 877 31.91 26.38 -2.20
CA ASN A 877 31.39 26.28 -0.83
C ASN A 877 32.47 26.07 0.24
N LYS A 878 32.39 26.90 1.29
CA LYS A 878 33.25 26.80 2.48
C LYS A 878 32.69 25.85 3.54
N ASP A 879 31.39 25.64 3.53
CA ASP A 879 30.68 24.75 4.46
C ASP A 879 30.95 23.26 4.13
N GLY A 880 31.29 22.48 5.16
CA GLY A 880 31.67 21.08 5.02
C GLY A 880 30.48 20.16 4.69
N ASP A 881 29.32 20.39 5.32
CA ASP A 881 28.10 19.61 5.06
C ASP A 881 27.60 19.85 3.63
N ALA A 882 27.64 21.10 3.15
CA ALA A 882 27.34 21.45 1.76
C ALA A 882 28.28 20.75 0.77
N ARG A 883 29.60 20.73 1.05
CA ARG A 883 30.59 20.02 0.20
C ARG A 883 30.36 18.51 0.21
N PHE A 884 30.15 17.91 1.37
CA PHE A 884 29.85 16.48 1.48
C PHE A 884 28.55 16.12 0.74
N LEU A 885 27.49 16.90 0.88
CA LEU A 885 26.24 16.68 0.14
C LEU A 885 26.43 16.78 -1.37
N CYS A 886 27.19 17.76 -1.86
CA CYS A 886 27.48 17.87 -3.30
C CYS A 886 28.18 16.60 -3.83
N LEU A 887 29.18 16.09 -3.10
CA LEU A 887 29.87 14.85 -3.51
C LEU A 887 28.98 13.62 -3.35
N LYS A 888 28.20 13.50 -2.26
CA LYS A 888 27.30 12.36 -2.02
C LYS A 888 26.27 12.23 -3.13
N ILE A 889 25.55 13.31 -3.47
CA ILE A 889 24.53 13.28 -4.52
C ILE A 889 25.17 12.97 -5.88
N PHE A 890 26.37 13.50 -6.15
CA PHE A 890 27.14 13.16 -7.36
C PHE A 890 27.50 11.67 -7.41
N PHE A 891 27.94 11.11 -6.28
CA PHE A 891 28.31 9.70 -6.13
C PHE A 891 27.10 8.75 -6.28
N ASP A 892 26.01 9.02 -5.55
CA ASP A 892 24.81 8.16 -5.56
C ASP A 892 24.18 8.11 -6.97
N VAL A 893 24.08 9.26 -7.66
CA VAL A 893 23.61 9.33 -9.06
C VAL A 893 24.55 8.62 -10.03
N MET A 894 25.87 8.80 -9.89
CA MET A 894 26.83 8.10 -10.76
C MET A 894 26.82 6.58 -10.53
N ILE A 895 26.60 6.10 -9.30
CA ILE A 895 26.41 4.65 -9.04
C ILE A 895 25.21 4.10 -9.79
N ILE A 896 24.09 4.83 -9.83
CA ILE A 896 22.90 4.41 -10.56
C ILE A 896 23.21 4.28 -12.06
N PHE A 897 23.89 5.26 -12.67
CA PHE A 897 24.28 5.22 -14.08
C PHE A 897 25.40 4.22 -14.42
N LEU A 898 26.22 3.80 -13.45
CA LEU A 898 27.27 2.78 -13.63
C LEU A 898 26.74 1.35 -13.47
N ASN A 899 25.67 1.17 -12.68
CA ASN A 899 25.01 -0.13 -12.51
C ASN A 899 24.00 -0.44 -13.63
N GLU A 900 23.43 0.58 -14.29
CA GLU A 900 22.56 0.39 -15.46
C GLU A 900 23.41 0.22 -16.74
N ALA A 901 23.12 -0.81 -17.53
CA ALA A 901 23.79 -1.01 -18.82
C ALA A 901 23.39 0.09 -19.81
N ALA A 902 24.32 0.97 -20.16
CA ALA A 902 24.06 2.13 -21.01
C ALA A 902 23.71 1.74 -22.46
N GLU A 903 22.42 1.57 -22.76
CA GLU A 903 21.89 1.18 -24.09
C GLU A 903 22.12 2.19 -25.23
N ASN A 904 22.77 3.33 -24.97
CA ASN A 904 22.91 4.44 -25.92
C ASN A 904 24.31 5.05 -25.84
N ASP A 905 25.05 4.97 -26.94
CA ASP A 905 26.41 5.50 -27.09
C ASP A 905 26.54 6.98 -26.68
N GLN A 906 25.50 7.80 -26.92
CA GLN A 906 25.52 9.21 -26.53
C GLN A 906 25.53 9.37 -24.99
N ARG A 907 24.73 8.58 -24.26
CA ARG A 907 24.72 8.62 -22.77
C ARG A 907 26.10 8.23 -22.23
N LEU A 908 26.74 7.24 -22.84
CA LEU A 908 28.09 6.78 -22.48
C LEU A 908 29.15 7.88 -22.71
N GLU A 909 29.08 8.62 -23.82
CA GLU A 909 30.04 9.69 -24.12
C GLU A 909 29.76 10.98 -23.31
N ASP A 910 28.51 11.30 -23.01
CA ASP A 910 28.14 12.40 -22.11
C ASP A 910 28.65 12.15 -20.69
N LEU A 911 28.53 10.91 -20.18
CA LEU A 911 29.06 10.50 -18.88
C LEU A 911 30.60 10.49 -18.82
N LYS A 912 31.30 10.12 -19.91
CA LYS A 912 32.76 10.30 -20.02
C LYS A 912 33.14 11.77 -20.01
N THR A 913 32.43 12.60 -20.79
CA THR A 913 32.65 14.04 -20.86
C THR A 913 32.45 14.67 -19.47
N LEU A 914 31.40 14.27 -18.75
CA LEU A 914 31.16 14.68 -17.37
C LEU A 914 32.30 14.29 -16.42
N SER A 915 32.70 13.01 -16.44
CA SER A 915 33.74 12.46 -15.57
C SER A 915 35.07 13.19 -15.75
N ASN A 916 35.46 13.47 -16.99
CA ASN A 916 36.72 14.13 -17.32
C ASN A 916 36.68 15.66 -17.21
N SER A 917 35.51 16.30 -17.39
CA SER A 917 35.37 17.77 -17.36
C SER A 917 35.03 18.33 -15.97
N TYR A 918 34.39 17.54 -15.10
CA TYR A 918 33.89 18.01 -13.80
C TYR A 918 34.47 17.22 -12.62
N PHE A 919 34.43 15.88 -12.63
CA PHE A 919 34.92 15.09 -11.51
C PHE A 919 36.46 15.07 -11.43
N LEU A 920 37.15 14.68 -12.51
CA LEU A 920 38.61 14.57 -12.53
C LEU A 920 39.31 15.90 -12.15
N PRO A 921 38.89 17.10 -12.63
CA PRO A 921 39.49 18.37 -12.23
C PRO A 921 39.21 18.79 -10.78
N LEU A 922 38.21 18.21 -10.11
CA LEU A 922 37.94 18.41 -8.68
C LEU A 922 38.68 17.42 -7.78
N TYR A 923 39.03 16.23 -8.28
CA TYR A 923 39.65 15.16 -7.48
C TYR A 923 40.82 15.60 -6.58
N PRO A 924 41.73 16.52 -6.99
CA PRO A 924 42.78 17.03 -6.10
C PRO A 924 42.27 17.82 -4.89
N SER A 925 41.15 18.53 -5.02
CA SER A 925 40.47 19.14 -3.86
C SER A 925 39.69 18.12 -3.03
N LEU A 926 39.09 17.10 -3.65
CA LEU A 926 38.35 16.06 -2.93
C LEU A 926 39.25 15.23 -1.99
N ILE A 927 40.52 15.01 -2.37
CA ILE A 927 41.51 14.23 -1.60
C ILE A 927 42.28 15.08 -0.57
N GLU A 928 42.09 16.41 -0.57
CA GLU A 928 42.65 17.37 0.39
C GLU A 928 41.60 17.86 1.42
N ASP A 929 40.34 17.41 1.31
CA ASP A 929 39.21 17.79 2.16
C ASP A 929 39.08 16.90 3.43
N GLU A 930 38.18 17.28 4.33
CA GLU A 930 37.93 16.56 5.60
C GLU A 930 37.08 15.29 5.41
N ASP A 931 37.26 14.30 6.31
CA ASP A 931 36.50 13.06 6.28
C ASP A 931 34.98 13.30 6.43
N PRO A 932 34.11 12.60 5.66
CA PRO A 932 34.41 11.42 4.84
C PRO A 932 34.63 11.72 3.34
N ILE A 933 34.83 12.97 2.94
CA ILE A 933 34.86 13.39 1.52
C ILE A 933 35.92 12.65 0.69
N PRO A 934 37.18 12.50 1.15
CA PRO A 934 38.20 11.71 0.43
C PRO A 934 37.77 10.27 0.11
N MET A 935 37.12 9.59 1.06
CA MET A 935 36.71 8.19 0.93
C MET A 935 35.67 7.98 -0.20
N TYR A 936 34.67 8.87 -0.30
CA TYR A 936 33.66 8.83 -1.37
C TYR A 936 34.30 9.11 -2.74
N ALA A 937 35.22 10.09 -2.80
CA ALA A 937 35.92 10.44 -4.03
C ALA A 937 36.83 9.30 -4.53
N GLN A 938 37.59 8.66 -3.62
CA GLN A 938 38.43 7.50 -3.94
C GLN A 938 37.60 6.34 -4.49
N LYS A 939 36.47 6.01 -3.84
CA LYS A 939 35.57 4.95 -4.30
C LYS A 939 34.97 5.26 -5.68
N LEU A 940 34.56 6.50 -5.93
CA LEU A 940 34.04 6.90 -7.24
C LEU A 940 35.09 6.78 -8.35
N LEU A 941 36.32 7.23 -8.09
CA LEU A 941 37.41 7.16 -9.07
C LEU A 941 37.73 5.71 -9.47
N VAL A 942 37.73 4.77 -8.52
CA VAL A 942 37.93 3.34 -8.81
C VAL A 942 36.84 2.83 -9.75
N MET A 943 35.56 3.06 -9.43
CA MET A 943 34.44 2.60 -10.28
C MET A 943 34.49 3.20 -11.69
N LEU A 944 34.93 4.45 -11.84
CA LEU A 944 35.08 5.13 -13.14
C LEU A 944 36.28 4.63 -13.95
N ILE A 945 37.34 4.13 -13.31
CA ILE A 945 38.46 3.46 -13.98
C ILE A 945 38.06 2.05 -14.42
N GLU A 946 37.49 1.26 -13.52
CA GLU A 946 37.03 -0.12 -13.80
C GLU A 946 36.01 -0.14 -14.95
N SER A 947 35.09 0.84 -14.97
CA SER A 947 34.07 0.99 -16.00
C SER A 947 34.55 1.77 -17.24
N ASN A 948 35.85 2.08 -17.35
CA ASN A 948 36.50 2.74 -18.50
C ASN A 948 35.97 4.15 -18.86
N TYR A 949 35.44 4.91 -17.90
CA TYR A 949 35.02 6.31 -18.08
C TYR A 949 36.17 7.32 -17.92
N ILE A 950 37.16 6.99 -17.09
CA ILE A 950 38.42 7.74 -16.92
C ILE A 950 39.57 6.79 -17.22
N LYS A 951 40.55 7.21 -18.02
CA LYS A 951 41.75 6.39 -18.28
C LYS A 951 42.85 6.76 -17.31
N ILE A 952 43.73 5.80 -17.01
CA ILE A 952 44.82 6.02 -16.07
C ILE A 952 45.80 7.10 -16.60
N SER A 953 45.95 7.21 -17.94
CA SER A 953 46.66 8.31 -18.62
C SER A 953 46.27 9.70 -18.12
N ASP A 954 45.00 9.88 -17.81
CA ASP A 954 44.40 11.18 -17.52
C ASP A 954 44.71 11.62 -16.07
N ILE A 955 45.07 10.64 -15.23
CA ILE A 955 45.45 10.78 -13.81
C ILE A 955 46.97 11.00 -13.66
N LEU A 956 47.80 10.48 -14.59
CA LEU A 956 49.27 10.48 -14.47
C LEU A 956 49.91 11.86 -14.28
N HIS A 957 49.31 12.90 -14.87
CA HIS A 957 49.83 14.27 -14.78
C HIS A 957 49.48 14.97 -13.45
N MET A 958 48.68 14.35 -12.60
CA MET A 958 48.22 14.91 -11.34
C MET A 958 49.15 14.54 -10.18
N LYS A 959 49.34 15.47 -9.23
CA LYS A 959 50.00 15.18 -7.93
C LYS A 959 49.25 14.10 -7.11
N ALA A 960 48.03 13.73 -7.52
CA ALA A 960 47.24 12.67 -6.93
C ALA A 960 47.96 11.31 -6.91
N VAL A 961 48.82 10.98 -7.89
CA VAL A 961 49.44 9.65 -7.97
C VAL A 961 50.26 9.32 -6.71
N SER A 962 51.13 10.22 -6.23
CA SER A 962 51.86 9.98 -4.97
C SER A 962 50.92 9.92 -3.78
N ARG A 963 49.90 10.79 -3.73
CA ARG A 963 48.93 10.88 -2.63
C ARG A 963 48.02 9.64 -2.52
N CYS A 964 47.73 8.96 -3.63
CA CYS A 964 47.02 7.67 -3.61
C CYS A 964 47.83 6.59 -2.87
N PHE A 965 49.15 6.57 -3.07
CA PHE A 965 50.06 5.66 -2.37
C PHE A 965 50.45 6.13 -0.95
N GLU A 966 50.17 7.36 -0.54
CA GLU A 966 50.43 7.84 0.83
C GLU A 966 49.59 7.11 1.89
N VAL A 967 48.41 6.56 1.53
CA VAL A 967 47.62 5.67 2.41
C VAL A 967 48.44 4.42 2.79
N LEU A 968 49.26 3.91 1.88
CA LEU A 968 50.15 2.77 2.13
C LEU A 968 51.39 3.19 2.95
N LEU A 969 51.75 4.47 2.97
CA LEU A 969 52.85 5.00 3.78
C LEU A 969 52.42 5.31 5.24
N GLY A 970 51.15 5.61 5.47
CA GLY A 970 50.56 5.89 6.79
C GLY A 970 50.31 4.66 7.67
N ASP A 971 49.36 4.80 8.61
CA ASP A 971 48.88 3.73 9.49
C ASP A 971 47.73 2.95 8.84
N PHE A 972 47.82 1.62 8.82
CA PHE A 972 46.85 0.77 8.12
C PHE A 972 45.44 0.77 8.73
N SER A 973 45.24 1.37 9.90
CA SER A 973 43.91 1.52 10.52
C SER A 973 42.97 2.48 9.80
N SER A 974 43.46 3.32 8.88
CA SER A 974 42.64 4.14 7.98
C SER A 974 42.65 3.67 6.52
N ALA A 975 43.18 2.46 6.25
CA ALA A 975 43.15 1.88 4.92
C ALA A 975 41.74 1.40 4.55
N ASN A 976 41.28 1.75 3.36
CA ASN A 976 40.03 1.28 2.74
C ASN A 976 40.37 0.37 1.54
N VAL A 977 39.56 -0.65 1.27
CA VAL A 977 39.65 -1.52 0.08
C VAL A 977 39.77 -0.69 -1.20
N SER A 978 38.97 0.37 -1.34
CA SER A 978 39.04 1.29 -2.49
C SER A 978 40.42 1.90 -2.71
N ASN A 979 41.19 2.12 -1.64
CA ASN A 979 42.51 2.75 -1.73
C ASN A 979 43.56 1.73 -2.21
N ILE A 980 43.39 0.45 -1.85
CA ILE A 980 44.21 -0.66 -2.34
C ILE A 980 43.84 -0.99 -3.79
N MET A 981 42.55 -1.00 -4.15
CA MET A 981 42.09 -1.16 -5.54
C MET A 981 42.60 -0.02 -6.44
N LEU A 982 42.61 1.23 -5.96
CA LEU A 982 43.21 2.35 -6.70
C LEU A 982 44.73 2.18 -6.87
N CYS A 983 45.44 1.72 -5.84
CA CYS A 983 46.86 1.39 -5.94
C CYS A 983 47.13 0.20 -6.89
N LEU A 984 46.22 -0.79 -6.95
CA LEU A 984 46.28 -1.93 -7.86
C LEU A 984 46.09 -1.49 -9.31
N ALA A 985 45.08 -0.67 -9.60
CA ALA A 985 44.85 -0.10 -10.93
C ALA A 985 46.07 0.71 -11.38
N LEU A 986 46.55 1.65 -10.55
CA LEU A 986 47.72 2.48 -10.85
C LEU A 986 49.01 1.65 -11.04
N ALA A 987 49.26 0.64 -10.21
CA ALA A 987 50.44 -0.22 -10.33
C ALA A 987 50.40 -1.18 -11.54
N SER A 988 49.19 -1.57 -11.98
CA SER A 988 49.00 -2.44 -13.14
C SER A 988 49.07 -1.68 -14.47
N ALA A 989 48.91 -0.35 -14.44
CA ALA A 989 48.91 0.51 -15.62
C ALA A 989 50.25 0.43 -16.39
N PRO A 990 50.25 0.08 -17.69
CA PRO A 990 51.46 0.12 -18.51
C PRO A 990 51.99 1.54 -18.71
N GLU A 991 51.12 2.57 -18.63
CA GLU A 991 51.46 3.98 -18.86
C GLU A 991 52.22 4.61 -17.68
N LEU A 992 52.07 4.09 -16.45
CA LEU A 992 52.79 4.59 -15.27
C LEU A 992 54.24 4.11 -15.30
N GLU A 993 55.20 5.01 -15.47
CA GLU A 993 56.62 4.65 -15.50
C GLU A 993 57.08 3.88 -14.24
N THR A 994 57.77 2.74 -14.44
CA THR A 994 58.41 1.96 -13.37
C THR A 994 59.37 2.80 -12.52
N LYS A 995 59.94 3.88 -13.08
CA LYS A 995 60.76 4.84 -12.32
C LYS A 995 59.98 5.56 -11.22
N ILE A 996 58.71 5.89 -11.44
CA ILE A 996 57.83 6.56 -10.48
C ILE A 996 57.49 5.59 -9.34
N LEU A 997 57.09 4.35 -9.67
CA LEU A 997 56.88 3.30 -8.67
C LEU A 997 58.12 3.08 -7.79
N SER A 998 59.32 3.06 -8.38
CA SER A 998 60.60 2.96 -7.67
C SER A 998 61.01 4.22 -6.88
N GLN A 999 60.35 5.35 -7.05
CA GLN A 999 60.56 6.56 -6.24
C GLN A 999 59.67 6.58 -4.99
N LEU A 1000 58.51 5.91 -5.02
CA LEU A 1000 57.58 5.83 -3.88
C LEU A 1000 58.13 5.05 -2.68
N LYS A 1001 59.02 4.06 -2.92
CA LYS A 1001 59.62 3.18 -1.89
C LYS A 1001 58.58 2.47 -0.99
N VAL A 1002 57.54 1.94 -1.62
CA VAL A 1002 56.38 1.36 -0.93
C VAL A 1002 56.45 -0.16 -0.77
N VAL A 1003 57.42 -0.88 -1.39
CA VAL A 1003 57.40 -2.35 -1.42
C VAL A 1003 57.32 -2.98 -0.03
N ARG A 1004 58.17 -2.56 0.91
CA ARG A 1004 58.09 -3.03 2.31
C ARG A 1004 56.77 -2.69 2.99
N LYS A 1005 56.20 -1.52 2.72
CA LYS A 1005 54.91 -1.11 3.29
C LYS A 1005 53.75 -1.95 2.74
N ILE A 1006 53.76 -2.29 1.45
CA ILE A 1006 52.81 -3.24 0.84
C ILE A 1006 52.98 -4.64 1.45
N GLY A 1007 54.22 -5.08 1.70
CA GLY A 1007 54.48 -6.34 2.40
C GLY A 1007 53.96 -6.36 3.83
N ASN A 1008 54.26 -5.32 4.62
CA ASN A 1008 53.72 -5.14 5.97
C ASN A 1008 52.18 -5.06 5.96
N LEU A 1009 51.56 -4.50 4.92
CA LEU A 1009 50.10 -4.46 4.77
C LEU A 1009 49.53 -5.87 4.55
N LEU A 1010 50.16 -6.69 3.70
CA LEU A 1010 49.75 -8.10 3.51
C LEU A 1010 49.88 -8.89 4.82
N GLU A 1011 50.95 -8.68 5.59
CA GLU A 1011 51.12 -9.27 6.93
C GLU A 1011 50.03 -8.79 7.90
N PHE A 1012 49.69 -7.49 7.90
CA PHE A 1012 48.64 -6.92 8.75
C PHE A 1012 47.25 -7.43 8.38
N VAL A 1013 46.91 -7.44 7.09
CA VAL A 1013 45.63 -7.93 6.54
C VAL A 1013 45.45 -9.42 6.83
N HIS A 1014 46.51 -10.22 6.74
CA HIS A 1014 46.50 -11.63 7.14
C HIS A 1014 46.37 -11.80 8.67
N ALA A 1015 47.13 -11.05 9.47
CA ALA A 1015 47.10 -11.14 10.95
C ALA A 1015 45.85 -10.48 11.60
N LYS A 1016 45.06 -9.75 10.81
CA LYS A 1016 43.71 -9.25 11.14
C LYS A 1016 42.61 -9.95 10.35
N GLU A 1017 42.96 -10.97 9.56
CA GLU A 1017 42.05 -11.89 8.88
C GLU A 1017 40.91 -11.11 8.16
N MET A 1018 41.32 -10.11 7.36
CA MET A 1018 40.48 -9.13 6.65
C MET A 1018 40.34 -9.50 5.16
N GLU A 1019 39.50 -10.49 4.80
CA GLU A 1019 39.52 -11.06 3.44
C GLU A 1019 39.21 -10.07 2.29
N ASP A 1020 38.31 -9.10 2.48
CA ASP A 1020 38.02 -8.04 1.49
C ASP A 1020 39.27 -7.26 1.05
N PHE A 1021 40.35 -7.31 1.84
CA PHE A 1021 41.63 -6.67 1.59
C PHE A 1021 42.70 -7.65 1.06
N VAL A 1022 42.53 -8.98 1.24
CA VAL A 1022 43.56 -9.99 0.91
C VAL A 1022 43.81 -10.06 -0.59
N GLU A 1023 42.76 -10.32 -1.39
CA GLU A 1023 42.89 -10.43 -2.85
C GLU A 1023 43.39 -9.11 -3.49
N PRO A 1024 42.83 -7.92 -3.16
CA PRO A 1024 43.39 -6.64 -3.62
C PRO A 1024 44.86 -6.42 -3.24
N THR A 1025 45.28 -6.79 -2.02
CA THR A 1025 46.68 -6.62 -1.58
C THR A 1025 47.62 -7.60 -2.28
N LEU A 1026 47.20 -8.84 -2.50
CA LEU A 1026 47.92 -9.80 -3.34
C LEU A 1026 48.03 -9.30 -4.79
N GLY A 1027 46.96 -8.69 -5.31
CA GLY A 1027 46.96 -7.98 -6.59
C GLY A 1027 48.05 -6.90 -6.66
N VAL A 1028 48.16 -6.03 -5.63
CA VAL A 1028 49.21 -4.99 -5.60
C VAL A 1028 50.61 -5.62 -5.58
N CYS A 1029 50.82 -6.68 -4.80
CA CYS A 1029 52.08 -7.43 -4.80
C CYS A 1029 52.40 -7.99 -6.20
N ARG A 1030 51.42 -8.63 -6.85
CA ARG A 1030 51.51 -9.17 -8.21
C ARG A 1030 51.87 -8.09 -9.23
N ALA A 1031 51.21 -6.93 -9.17
CA ALA A 1031 51.47 -5.80 -10.05
C ALA A 1031 52.91 -5.29 -9.91
N PHE A 1032 53.38 -4.99 -8.70
CA PHE A 1032 54.76 -4.54 -8.47
C PHE A 1032 55.79 -5.57 -8.94
N LEU A 1033 55.56 -6.87 -8.68
CA LEU A 1033 56.43 -7.94 -9.15
C LEU A 1033 56.46 -8.02 -10.69
N LEU A 1034 55.33 -7.96 -11.38
CA LEU A 1034 55.28 -7.93 -12.85
C LEU A 1034 55.94 -6.66 -13.43
N ARG A 1035 55.71 -5.47 -12.85
CA ARG A 1035 56.37 -4.22 -13.28
C ARG A 1035 57.89 -4.27 -13.09
N SER A 1036 58.40 -5.03 -12.11
CA SER A 1036 59.84 -5.24 -11.91
C SER A 1036 60.47 -6.16 -12.97
N LEU A 1037 59.71 -7.11 -13.52
CA LEU A 1037 60.14 -8.07 -14.54
C LEU A 1037 59.97 -7.55 -15.98
N GLY A 1038 59.00 -6.65 -16.20
CA GLY A 1038 58.49 -6.20 -17.50
C GLY A 1038 59.41 -5.34 -18.38
N CYS A 1039 60.74 -5.47 -18.28
CA CYS A 1039 61.69 -4.85 -19.22
C CYS A 1039 62.14 -5.79 -20.36
N ARG A 1040 61.64 -7.04 -20.42
CA ARG A 1040 61.90 -7.98 -21.53
C ARG A 1040 60.69 -8.07 -22.46
N LYS A 1041 60.91 -7.93 -23.77
CA LYS A 1041 59.85 -7.76 -24.79
C LYS A 1041 59.04 -9.02 -25.12
N ASP A 1042 59.43 -10.18 -24.60
CA ASP A 1042 58.90 -11.49 -25.04
C ASP A 1042 57.73 -12.01 -24.21
N PHE A 1043 57.30 -11.28 -23.17
CA PHE A 1043 56.11 -11.63 -22.38
C PHE A 1043 54.82 -11.13 -23.03
N LEU A 1044 54.32 -11.89 -24.00
CA LEU A 1044 52.90 -11.89 -24.35
C LEU A 1044 52.09 -12.43 -23.15
N TYR A 1045 50.87 -11.91 -22.95
CA TYR A 1045 49.95 -12.40 -21.92
C TYR A 1045 49.45 -13.81 -22.26
N SER A 1046 50.11 -14.83 -21.70
CA SER A 1046 49.65 -16.22 -21.69
C SER A 1046 48.94 -16.53 -20.38
N ASN A 1047 47.76 -17.17 -20.44
CA ASN A 1047 46.99 -17.61 -19.26
C ASN A 1047 47.61 -18.83 -18.53
N GLU A 1048 48.89 -19.11 -18.76
CA GLU A 1048 49.66 -20.15 -18.08
C GLU A 1048 50.86 -19.52 -17.36
N PRO A 1049 51.07 -19.82 -16.06
CA PRO A 1049 52.23 -19.33 -15.34
C PRO A 1049 53.48 -20.02 -15.88
N THR A 1050 54.41 -19.27 -16.48
CA THR A 1050 55.73 -19.81 -16.86
C THR A 1050 56.45 -20.31 -15.61
N LEU A 1051 56.48 -21.63 -15.42
CA LEU A 1051 57.11 -22.28 -14.27
C LEU A 1051 58.62 -22.00 -14.24
N LEU A 1052 59.27 -22.15 -13.08
CA LEU A 1052 60.69 -21.84 -12.85
C LEU A 1052 61.68 -22.80 -13.57
N TYR A 1053 61.23 -23.50 -14.61
CA TYR A 1053 61.95 -24.62 -15.23
C TYR A 1053 61.68 -24.80 -16.73
N ASP A 1054 61.73 -23.71 -17.49
CA ASP A 1054 61.94 -23.77 -18.94
C ASP A 1054 62.90 -22.66 -19.40
N GLY A 1055 63.67 -22.91 -20.46
CA GLY A 1055 64.63 -21.98 -21.05
C GLY A 1055 65.95 -21.77 -20.26
N SER A 1056 67.08 -22.12 -20.87
CA SER A 1056 68.42 -21.89 -20.32
C SER A 1056 69.00 -20.52 -20.71
N SER A 1057 69.15 -19.59 -19.76
CA SER A 1057 70.20 -18.56 -19.81
C SER A 1057 70.47 -17.90 -18.44
N GLU A 1058 71.67 -18.07 -17.89
CA GLU A 1058 72.21 -17.13 -16.89
C GLU A 1058 72.77 -15.92 -17.65
N SER A 1059 71.91 -14.96 -17.99
CA SER A 1059 72.33 -13.69 -18.61
C SER A 1059 72.77 -12.70 -17.52
N THR A 1060 73.99 -12.85 -17.00
CA THR A 1060 74.53 -12.03 -15.91
C THR A 1060 74.98 -10.62 -16.36
N THR A 1061 74.03 -9.77 -16.76
CA THR A 1061 74.18 -8.31 -16.88
C THR A 1061 72.81 -7.60 -16.93
N GLU A 1062 72.79 -6.27 -16.72
CA GLU A 1062 71.65 -5.35 -16.93
C GLU A 1062 70.45 -5.39 -15.96
N GLN A 1063 70.69 -5.56 -14.64
CA GLN A 1063 69.76 -5.08 -13.61
C GLN A 1063 69.81 -3.53 -13.48
N GLN A 1064 69.18 -2.76 -14.38
CA GLN A 1064 69.15 -1.28 -14.27
C GLN A 1064 67.79 -0.58 -14.47
N GLN A 1065 66.69 -1.28 -14.76
CA GLN A 1065 65.37 -0.65 -14.97
C GLN A 1065 64.20 -1.26 -14.15
N GLY A 1066 64.50 -2.14 -13.19
CA GLY A 1066 63.51 -2.67 -12.24
C GLY A 1066 63.22 -1.73 -11.05
N ILE A 1067 62.19 -2.09 -10.26
CA ILE A 1067 61.85 -1.40 -9.00
C ILE A 1067 62.94 -1.68 -7.96
N LYS A 1068 63.59 -0.63 -7.44
CA LYS A 1068 64.82 -0.75 -6.62
C LYS A 1068 64.59 -1.42 -5.25
N ASP A 1069 63.41 -1.24 -4.67
CA ASP A 1069 62.99 -1.79 -3.39
C ASP A 1069 62.32 -3.18 -3.49
N ILE A 1070 62.24 -3.79 -4.69
CA ILE A 1070 61.51 -5.05 -4.90
C ILE A 1070 62.00 -6.22 -4.03
N MET A 1071 63.29 -6.20 -3.64
CA MET A 1071 63.90 -7.18 -2.74
C MET A 1071 63.25 -7.19 -1.34
N GLU A 1072 62.63 -6.08 -0.90
CA GLU A 1072 61.97 -6.01 0.40
C GLU A 1072 60.72 -6.90 0.50
N PHE A 1073 60.13 -7.33 -0.63
CA PHE A 1073 59.08 -8.36 -0.61
C PHE A 1073 59.56 -9.72 -0.08
N GLY A 1074 60.87 -9.95 0.08
CA GLY A 1074 61.41 -11.18 0.67
C GLY A 1074 60.76 -11.57 2.00
N GLY A 1075 60.40 -10.60 2.85
CA GLY A 1075 59.69 -10.88 4.12
C GLY A 1075 58.32 -11.56 3.92
N THR A 1076 57.58 -11.17 2.89
CA THR A 1076 56.20 -11.64 2.63
C THR A 1076 56.10 -13.12 2.29
N VAL A 1077 57.20 -13.79 1.94
CA VAL A 1077 57.24 -15.22 1.59
C VAL A 1077 56.56 -16.09 2.65
N GLY A 1078 56.75 -15.75 3.93
CA GLY A 1078 56.12 -16.45 5.05
C GLY A 1078 54.59 -16.32 5.11
N VAL A 1079 54.00 -15.30 4.50
CA VAL A 1079 52.53 -15.13 4.40
C VAL A 1079 52.02 -15.64 3.06
N LEU A 1080 52.76 -15.48 1.95
CA LEU A 1080 52.40 -16.04 0.64
C LEU A 1080 52.25 -17.57 0.68
N VAL A 1081 53.16 -18.28 1.38
CA VAL A 1081 53.07 -19.74 1.62
C VAL A 1081 51.88 -20.13 2.50
N GLU A 1082 51.37 -19.21 3.33
CA GLU A 1082 50.24 -19.44 4.23
C GLU A 1082 48.90 -19.18 3.52
N LEU A 1083 48.78 -18.07 2.79
CA LEU A 1083 47.64 -17.74 1.93
C LEU A 1083 47.47 -18.73 0.76
N SER A 1084 48.55 -19.38 0.31
CA SER A 1084 48.48 -20.50 -0.64
C SER A 1084 47.70 -21.71 -0.10
N LYS A 1085 47.39 -21.77 1.21
CA LYS A 1085 46.54 -22.78 1.85
C LYS A 1085 45.06 -22.37 1.91
N SER A 1086 44.70 -21.20 1.39
CA SER A 1086 43.31 -20.71 1.44
C SER A 1086 42.35 -21.70 0.77
N LYS A 1087 41.12 -21.71 1.25
CA LYS A 1087 40.01 -22.45 0.63
C LYS A 1087 39.51 -21.75 -0.64
N GLU A 1088 39.66 -20.43 -0.70
CA GLU A 1088 39.34 -19.63 -1.87
C GLU A 1088 40.41 -19.83 -2.95
N THR A 1089 39.99 -20.30 -4.12
CA THR A 1089 40.92 -20.65 -5.21
C THR A 1089 41.59 -19.45 -5.85
N SER A 1090 40.95 -18.26 -5.84
CA SER A 1090 41.55 -16.99 -6.28
C SER A 1090 42.75 -16.62 -5.42
N ILE A 1091 42.55 -16.50 -4.10
CA ILE A 1091 43.61 -16.18 -3.12
C ILE A 1091 44.75 -17.21 -3.18
N ALA A 1092 44.44 -18.51 -3.22
CA ALA A 1092 45.48 -19.55 -3.25
C ALA A 1092 46.30 -19.56 -4.54
N ASP A 1093 45.68 -19.26 -5.68
CA ASP A 1093 46.40 -19.13 -6.95
C ASP A 1093 47.22 -17.82 -6.98
N LEU A 1094 46.62 -16.67 -6.66
CA LEU A 1094 47.33 -15.37 -6.62
C LEU A 1094 48.53 -15.38 -5.66
N ALA A 1095 48.38 -15.93 -4.45
CA ALA A 1095 49.48 -16.02 -3.48
C ALA A 1095 50.65 -16.90 -3.99
N SER A 1096 50.33 -18.00 -4.66
CA SER A 1096 51.36 -18.89 -5.25
C SER A 1096 51.95 -18.34 -6.55
N GLU A 1097 51.22 -17.52 -7.31
CA GLU A 1097 51.77 -16.79 -8.45
C GLU A 1097 52.75 -15.70 -7.97
N CYS A 1098 52.34 -14.88 -7.00
CA CYS A 1098 53.20 -13.88 -6.35
C CYS A 1098 54.50 -14.51 -5.83
N LEU A 1099 54.43 -15.70 -5.22
CA LEU A 1099 55.61 -16.43 -4.78
C LEU A 1099 56.56 -16.77 -5.96
N ILE A 1100 56.04 -17.32 -7.06
CA ILE A 1100 56.82 -17.63 -8.27
C ILE A 1100 57.40 -16.37 -8.92
N LEU A 1101 56.64 -15.27 -8.98
CA LEU A 1101 57.10 -13.99 -9.51
C LEU A 1101 58.21 -13.38 -8.65
N LEU A 1102 58.12 -13.50 -7.31
CA LEU A 1102 59.16 -13.09 -6.38
C LEU A 1102 60.44 -13.93 -6.54
N PHE A 1103 60.33 -15.24 -6.79
CA PHE A 1103 61.48 -16.09 -7.15
C PHE A 1103 62.15 -15.70 -8.48
N LYS A 1104 61.43 -15.06 -9.42
CA LYS A 1104 62.00 -14.49 -10.64
C LYS A 1104 62.63 -13.10 -10.41
N ALA A 1105 62.00 -12.27 -9.57
CA ALA A 1105 62.39 -10.87 -9.38
C ALA A 1105 63.55 -10.69 -8.38
N ALA A 1106 63.54 -11.43 -7.26
CA ALA A 1106 64.53 -11.37 -6.19
C ALA A 1106 64.93 -12.80 -5.75
N PRO A 1107 65.59 -13.59 -6.63
CA PRO A 1107 65.80 -15.03 -6.43
C PRO A 1107 66.56 -15.40 -5.16
N ARG A 1108 67.50 -14.55 -4.71
CA ARG A 1108 68.29 -14.78 -3.50
C ARG A 1108 67.46 -14.56 -2.25
N GLU A 1109 66.76 -13.44 -2.18
CA GLU A 1109 65.95 -13.02 -1.04
C GLU A 1109 64.70 -13.90 -0.90
N ALA A 1110 64.09 -14.30 -2.03
CA ALA A 1110 63.02 -15.30 -2.08
C ALA A 1110 63.48 -16.66 -1.50
N THR A 1111 64.62 -17.18 -1.98
CA THR A 1111 65.21 -18.45 -1.50
C THR A 1111 65.51 -18.40 -0.01
N MET A 1112 66.15 -17.32 0.44
CA MET A 1112 66.50 -17.14 1.86
C MET A 1112 65.26 -17.17 2.75
N ASN A 1113 64.24 -16.38 2.44
CA ASN A 1113 63.06 -16.28 3.28
C ASN A 1113 62.13 -17.51 3.16
N PHE A 1114 62.12 -18.21 2.01
CA PHE A 1114 61.40 -19.48 1.85
C PHE A 1114 62.00 -20.58 2.73
N LEU A 1115 63.32 -20.73 2.74
CA LEU A 1115 64.02 -21.73 3.56
C LEU A 1115 63.99 -21.39 5.06
N MET A 1116 63.95 -20.10 5.43
CA MET A 1116 63.70 -19.68 6.82
C MET A 1116 62.25 -19.97 7.27
N ASN A 1117 61.29 -20.07 6.35
CA ASN A 1117 59.88 -20.41 6.61
C ASN A 1117 59.55 -21.89 6.34
N ILE A 1118 60.54 -22.79 6.32
CA ILE A 1118 60.36 -24.20 5.89
C ILE A 1118 59.27 -24.97 6.68
N SER A 1119 59.03 -24.64 7.95
CA SER A 1119 57.95 -25.23 8.75
C SER A 1119 56.55 -24.84 8.23
N LYS A 1120 56.38 -23.63 7.69
CA LYS A 1120 55.13 -23.21 7.04
C LYS A 1120 54.89 -23.98 5.74
N VAL A 1121 55.97 -24.32 5.02
CA VAL A 1121 55.95 -25.15 3.79
C VAL A 1121 55.63 -26.61 4.13
N THR A 1122 56.17 -27.15 5.22
CA THR A 1122 55.78 -28.48 5.75
C THR A 1122 54.27 -28.51 6.02
N ALA A 1123 53.79 -27.55 6.79
CA ALA A 1123 52.36 -27.36 7.08
C ALA A 1123 51.52 -26.88 5.88
N PHE A 1124 52.10 -26.67 4.69
CA PHE A 1124 51.35 -26.55 3.44
C PHE A 1124 51.10 -27.95 2.88
N PHE A 1125 52.15 -28.76 2.74
CA PHE A 1125 52.06 -30.11 2.21
C PHE A 1125 51.29 -31.08 3.11
N GLU A 1126 51.25 -30.86 4.42
CA GLU A 1126 50.34 -31.58 5.35
C GLU A 1126 48.86 -31.21 5.12
N ALA A 1127 48.56 -29.92 4.87
CA ALA A 1127 47.19 -29.44 4.62
C ALA A 1127 46.66 -29.82 3.22
N MET A 1128 47.56 -30.02 2.25
CA MET A 1128 47.22 -30.41 0.87
C MET A 1128 46.36 -31.67 0.76
N LEU A 1129 46.42 -32.56 1.75
CA LEU A 1129 45.62 -33.79 1.82
C LEU A 1129 44.11 -33.53 1.94
N GLN A 1130 43.68 -32.27 2.09
CA GLN A 1130 42.28 -31.86 2.26
C GLN A 1130 41.67 -31.11 1.06
N GLY A 1131 42.34 -31.09 -0.11
CA GLY A 1131 41.67 -30.81 -1.40
C GLY A 1131 42.08 -29.54 -2.17
N THR A 1132 43.24 -28.95 -1.91
CA THR A 1132 43.70 -27.73 -2.60
C THR A 1132 44.10 -27.97 -4.07
N SER A 1133 44.14 -26.90 -4.88
CA SER A 1133 44.41 -26.95 -6.33
C SER A 1133 45.78 -27.57 -6.69
N HIS A 1134 45.79 -28.45 -7.68
CA HIS A 1134 47.00 -29.09 -8.21
C HIS A 1134 48.05 -28.10 -8.72
N LEU A 1135 47.64 -26.95 -9.27
CA LEU A 1135 48.56 -25.94 -9.80
C LEU A 1135 49.34 -25.25 -8.68
N VAL A 1136 48.71 -25.02 -7.54
CA VAL A 1136 49.32 -24.42 -6.33
C VAL A 1136 50.38 -25.38 -5.75
N VAL A 1137 50.10 -26.69 -5.72
CA VAL A 1137 51.08 -27.73 -5.36
C VAL A 1137 52.31 -27.67 -6.26
N GLU A 1138 52.09 -27.63 -7.57
CA GLU A 1138 53.17 -27.64 -8.56
C GLU A 1138 54.05 -26.39 -8.46
N ARG A 1139 53.45 -25.21 -8.27
CA ARG A 1139 54.18 -23.95 -8.00
C ARG A 1139 55.03 -24.06 -6.73
N ILE A 1140 54.50 -24.55 -5.61
CA ILE A 1140 55.26 -24.63 -4.35
C ILE A 1140 56.33 -25.74 -4.39
N LEU A 1141 56.09 -26.85 -5.09
CA LEU A 1141 57.14 -27.83 -5.40
C LEU A 1141 58.26 -27.19 -6.25
N HIS A 1142 57.93 -26.44 -7.28
CA HIS A 1142 58.93 -25.71 -8.08
C HIS A 1142 59.72 -24.70 -7.24
N ALA A 1143 59.08 -23.94 -6.35
CA ALA A 1143 59.73 -23.03 -5.41
C ALA A 1143 60.71 -23.77 -4.48
N LEU A 1144 60.32 -24.93 -3.94
CA LEU A 1144 61.16 -25.76 -3.07
C LEU A 1144 62.39 -26.33 -3.81
N GLY A 1145 62.21 -26.89 -5.01
CA GLY A 1145 63.32 -27.40 -5.82
C GLY A 1145 64.28 -26.30 -6.30
N TYR A 1146 63.73 -25.14 -6.68
CA TYR A 1146 64.51 -23.97 -7.07
C TYR A 1146 65.33 -23.41 -5.88
N SER A 1147 64.72 -23.32 -4.71
CA SER A 1147 65.38 -22.91 -3.45
C SER A 1147 66.52 -23.85 -3.07
N SER A 1148 66.26 -25.17 -3.11
CA SER A 1148 67.25 -26.21 -2.78
C SER A 1148 68.48 -26.13 -3.69
N ARG A 1149 68.26 -25.90 -5.00
CA ARG A 1149 69.33 -25.69 -5.98
C ARG A 1149 70.10 -24.38 -5.75
N LEU A 1150 69.41 -23.27 -5.49
CA LEU A 1150 70.06 -21.96 -5.28
C LEU A 1150 70.86 -21.89 -3.99
N TYR A 1151 70.39 -22.52 -2.90
CA TYR A 1151 71.10 -22.64 -1.63
C TYR A 1151 72.54 -23.16 -1.83
N LEU A 1152 72.69 -24.20 -2.66
CA LEU A 1152 73.96 -24.84 -2.98
C LEU A 1152 74.82 -23.99 -3.92
N LEU A 1153 74.23 -23.45 -4.99
CA LEU A 1153 74.94 -22.60 -5.95
C LEU A 1153 75.51 -21.31 -5.32
N HIS A 1154 74.86 -20.78 -4.28
CA HIS A 1154 75.23 -19.53 -3.61
C HIS A 1154 75.83 -19.73 -2.20
N ALA A 1155 76.09 -20.98 -1.79
CA ALA A 1155 76.65 -21.34 -0.48
C ALA A 1155 75.96 -20.62 0.70
N MET A 1156 74.62 -20.63 0.73
CA MET A 1156 73.85 -19.84 1.70
C MET A 1156 73.98 -20.40 3.12
N ILE A 1157 74.48 -19.60 4.06
CA ILE A 1157 74.59 -19.98 5.47
C ILE A 1157 73.25 -19.71 6.18
N LEU A 1158 72.37 -20.72 6.20
CA LEU A 1158 71.08 -20.68 6.91
C LEU A 1158 70.91 -21.91 7.80
N SER A 1159 70.40 -21.71 9.01
CA SER A 1159 70.10 -22.76 9.98
C SER A 1159 68.71 -23.36 9.74
N ILE A 1160 68.62 -24.30 8.81
CA ILE A 1160 67.36 -24.97 8.42
C ILE A 1160 67.10 -26.16 9.35
N SER A 1161 65.84 -26.38 9.76
CA SER A 1161 65.49 -27.50 10.63
C SER A 1161 65.56 -28.84 9.90
N THR A 1162 66.47 -29.72 10.32
CA THR A 1162 66.65 -31.07 9.78
C THR A 1162 65.40 -31.95 9.95
N SER A 1163 64.60 -31.72 11.01
CA SER A 1163 63.32 -32.43 11.21
C SER A 1163 62.28 -32.04 10.17
N GLU A 1164 62.21 -30.76 9.79
CA GLU A 1164 61.25 -30.27 8.80
C GLU A 1164 61.67 -30.68 7.39
N ILE A 1165 62.97 -30.62 7.05
CA ILE A 1165 63.49 -31.19 5.80
C ILE A 1165 63.11 -32.68 5.68
N SER A 1166 63.26 -33.44 6.76
CA SER A 1166 62.95 -34.88 6.76
C SER A 1166 61.45 -35.19 6.55
N LYS A 1167 60.55 -34.37 7.12
CA LYS A 1167 59.11 -34.45 6.85
C LYS A 1167 58.78 -34.12 5.40
N ILE A 1168 59.34 -33.04 4.87
CA ILE A 1168 59.12 -32.63 3.47
C ILE A 1168 59.69 -33.69 2.51
N GLU A 1169 60.85 -34.29 2.79
CA GLU A 1169 61.39 -35.40 1.98
C GLU A 1169 60.41 -36.58 1.92
N ALA A 1170 59.78 -36.95 3.03
CA ALA A 1170 58.74 -37.98 3.06
C ALA A 1170 57.50 -37.60 2.21
N ILE A 1171 56.94 -36.39 2.39
CA ILE A 1171 55.74 -35.98 1.64
C ILE A 1171 56.04 -35.81 0.13
N VAL A 1172 57.23 -35.37 -0.24
CA VAL A 1172 57.66 -35.31 -1.66
C VAL A 1172 57.85 -36.71 -2.26
N LEU A 1173 58.28 -37.70 -1.46
CA LEU A 1173 58.31 -39.10 -1.88
C LEU A 1173 56.90 -39.69 -2.04
N ASP A 1174 55.94 -39.33 -1.20
CA ASP A 1174 54.54 -39.74 -1.38
C ASP A 1174 53.92 -39.08 -2.63
N LEU A 1175 54.14 -37.78 -2.84
CA LEU A 1175 53.67 -37.03 -4.02
C LEU A 1175 54.24 -37.56 -5.35
N LYS A 1176 55.38 -38.27 -5.33
CA LYS A 1176 55.93 -39.00 -6.48
C LYS A 1176 55.01 -40.13 -6.98
N SER A 1177 54.13 -40.64 -6.12
CA SER A 1177 53.11 -41.66 -6.46
C SER A 1177 51.75 -41.08 -6.88
N SER A 1178 51.63 -39.74 -6.93
CA SER A 1178 50.37 -39.05 -7.25
C SER A 1178 49.80 -39.45 -8.62
N SER A 1179 48.47 -39.52 -8.70
CA SER A 1179 47.72 -39.75 -9.93
C SER A 1179 47.86 -38.62 -10.95
N ASN A 1180 48.25 -37.41 -10.52
CA ASN A 1180 48.53 -36.29 -11.41
C ASN A 1180 49.96 -36.37 -11.94
N GLN A 1181 50.09 -36.60 -13.26
CA GLN A 1181 51.37 -36.82 -13.92
C GLN A 1181 52.33 -35.61 -13.86
N SER A 1182 51.84 -34.38 -13.70
CA SER A 1182 52.70 -33.20 -13.58
C SER A 1182 53.33 -33.12 -12.18
N ILE A 1183 52.50 -33.22 -11.13
CA ILE A 1183 52.95 -33.29 -9.74
C ILE A 1183 53.97 -34.43 -9.54
N ALA A 1184 53.71 -35.63 -10.06
CA ALA A 1184 54.63 -36.77 -9.93
C ALA A 1184 56.00 -36.54 -10.63
N LYS A 1185 56.01 -35.87 -11.80
CA LYS A 1185 57.25 -35.46 -12.50
C LYS A 1185 58.00 -34.39 -11.71
N THR A 1186 57.30 -33.37 -11.22
CA THR A 1186 57.88 -32.24 -10.51
C THR A 1186 58.42 -32.67 -9.14
N ALA A 1187 57.67 -33.46 -8.36
CA ALA A 1187 58.13 -34.08 -7.12
C ALA A 1187 59.38 -34.97 -7.33
N SER A 1188 59.42 -35.75 -8.42
CA SER A 1188 60.62 -36.54 -8.77
C SER A 1188 61.87 -35.70 -9.00
N ARG A 1189 61.74 -34.48 -9.55
CA ARG A 1189 62.84 -33.52 -9.72
C ARG A 1189 63.22 -32.86 -8.41
N VAL A 1190 62.24 -32.46 -7.60
CA VAL A 1190 62.45 -31.78 -6.31
C VAL A 1190 63.17 -32.69 -5.32
N ALA A 1191 62.82 -33.97 -5.24
CA ALA A 1191 63.49 -34.94 -4.38
C ALA A 1191 65.02 -35.01 -4.63
N LEU A 1192 65.44 -34.96 -5.91
CA LEU A 1192 66.84 -35.00 -6.29
C LEU A 1192 67.63 -33.74 -5.89
N GLU A 1193 66.98 -32.56 -5.83
CA GLU A 1193 67.62 -31.34 -5.36
C GLU A 1193 67.59 -31.22 -3.82
N LEU A 1194 66.49 -31.66 -3.18
CA LEU A 1194 66.33 -31.62 -1.73
C LEU A 1194 67.36 -32.52 -1.02
N GLN A 1195 67.66 -33.70 -1.58
CA GLN A 1195 68.69 -34.62 -1.05
C GLN A 1195 70.13 -34.06 -1.09
N LYS A 1196 70.38 -32.99 -1.85
CA LYS A 1196 71.69 -32.33 -1.90
C LYS A 1196 71.84 -31.24 -0.83
N VAL A 1197 70.75 -30.80 -0.19
CA VAL A 1197 70.79 -29.79 0.87
C VAL A 1197 71.46 -30.41 2.11
N PRO A 1198 72.51 -29.79 2.67
CA PRO A 1198 73.19 -30.32 3.85
C PRO A 1198 72.27 -30.38 5.08
N ARG A 1199 72.56 -31.34 5.95
CA ARG A 1199 71.85 -31.64 7.21
C ARG A 1199 72.75 -31.29 8.40
#